data_AF-A0A7W1SUW1-F1
#
_entry.id   AF-A0A7W1SUW1-F1
#
_cell.length_a   1.000
_cell.length_b   1.000
_cell.length_c   1.000
_cell.angle_alpha   90.00
_cell.angle_beta   90.00
_cell.angle_gamma   90.00
#
_symmetry.space_group_name_H-M   'P 1'
#
loop_
_entity.id
_entity.type
_entity.pdbx_description
1 polymer ?
#
loop_
_entity_poly.entity_id
_entity_poly.type
_entity_poly.pdbx_seq_one_letter_code
_entity_poly.pdbx_strand_id
1 'polypeptide(L)'
;MHDHKTKFMVGLDIGSTTVKAVVTKAGTDEILWQDYQRHETKQPEKTLEFLRRMETDLGMSAHNTRMFITGSGGGDIAEQVGAKFVQEVTAVALAVEKLHPEVYSVVELGGQDAKIIVFKDDDDTGRKKKIPSMNDKCAGGTGAVIDKINAKLKIPAAELCDQGYHGIKLHRVAGKCGVFAETDINSLQKVGTPPDELMASLFDAIVLQNLSVLTRGHTLRPHVLLLGGPNSFIRGMKEAWQANIPLMWKERKVEVPEGKKPEELIKVPDNAQYFAALGAIEFGKSEDDCVGCYRGYENLLHYIDFGRAEEKAKSGGKGLVAHPSELDEFKNLYKRKKFIPATFSKGQTVGGFIGIDGGSTSTKAVLLDEHGTILCKAYQLSNGNPIQDTIEMFENLRGQVEAQNAKLEVLGVATTGYAKDILKDVLHADVALVETVAHTESALKFYDDPHVIVDVGGQDIKLIVLHNGRVKDFKLNTQCSAGNGYFLQSTAEGFGLKVEEYADLAFAAQSMPVFGYGCAVFMQSDIVNFQRQGWRAEEILAGLAAVLPKNVFLYVASIPNLAALGSRFVLQGGTQNNLAVVKAEVDFINASFRAAGKKPEVIVHEHCGESGAIGAAVESVRLWHNGTRTTFVGLDAVRKIQYRTTRNEETRCNFCKNNCLRTFIDIKTTPDTSFVPLQKVTKVPLMDNEQRLIIATCEKGTVEDVNEMKEIKAGLDSLRDAHPNFVDLASKEVFRPRTPASVADPVPTRAWTKTAKERIARMEKRKKIRIGIPRVLNAYAYAPLFNAYLSSLGVQPENIVYSDYTTPEMYRAGASRGAIDPCFPAKIGIPHVYNLIQEKHRKKPLNVIFFPMYDVLTTPLLKVVGNNACPTVTATPETVKAAFTKETDVFAENNVTYLDPILNFSDRKPFAHQMFKAWEPLLGLSLEENDRAIEAGFAALKDYETSIRGRARQVLDQLEREDRIGIVMLGRVYHHDPGLNHEILEEFQKLGYPIFSQNTLPLDEDMLDRLFGEEVRAGLVSHALDINDVWKNSYSCSTNHKVWAAKFTARHPNLVALEMSSFKCGHDAPIYGVIEGIIEQSGTPYFSFKDLDENKPSGSIRIRVETIDYFLRRYRETIIARRKSVNDIEAQLAAYEHQLRREMSAQSQAVAAD
;
A
#
# COMPACT_ATOMS: atom_id res chain seq x y z
N MET A 1 9.87 43.96 -46.90
CA MET A 1 10.34 45.02 -45.97
C MET A 1 9.23 45.25 -44.97
N HIS A 2 9.28 44.60 -43.80
CA HIS A 2 8.33 44.80 -42.71
C HIS A 2 8.96 45.78 -41.72
N ASP A 3 8.38 46.98 -41.60
CA ASP A 3 8.74 47.97 -40.58
C ASP A 3 8.14 47.54 -39.23
N HIS A 4 8.62 46.41 -38.70
CA HIS A 4 8.18 45.85 -37.43
C HIS A 4 9.19 46.27 -36.35
N LYS A 5 9.14 47.53 -35.92
CA LYS A 5 10.03 48.00 -34.86
C LYS A 5 9.52 47.50 -33.50
N THR A 6 9.94 46.28 -33.14
CA THR A 6 9.61 45.65 -31.85
C THR A 6 9.99 46.60 -30.70
N LYS A 7 9.00 46.98 -29.90
CA LYS A 7 9.14 47.79 -28.69
C LYS A 7 9.01 46.96 -27.42
N PHE A 8 8.25 45.86 -27.48
CA PHE A 8 7.93 45.02 -26.34
C PHE A 8 8.23 43.55 -26.62
N MET A 9 8.79 42.87 -25.63
CA MET A 9 8.91 41.41 -25.62
C MET A 9 8.10 40.86 -24.45
N VAL A 10 7.23 39.89 -24.74
CA VAL A 10 6.30 39.32 -23.77
C VAL A 10 6.63 37.86 -23.55
N GLY A 11 6.81 37.51 -22.28
CA GLY A 11 6.86 36.14 -21.81
C GLY A 11 5.57 35.84 -21.08
N LEU A 12 4.85 34.81 -21.51
CA LEU A 12 3.61 34.38 -20.87
C LEU A 12 3.74 32.90 -20.47
N ASP A 13 3.61 32.61 -19.19
CA ASP A 13 3.55 31.25 -18.65
C ASP A 13 2.09 30.92 -18.32
N ILE A 14 1.49 30.06 -19.15
CA ILE A 14 0.13 29.55 -18.95
C ILE A 14 0.26 28.19 -18.26
N GLY A 15 0.41 28.24 -16.93
CA GLY A 15 0.49 27.07 -16.07
C GLY A 15 -0.86 26.40 -15.83
N SER A 16 -0.85 25.26 -15.12
CA SER A 16 -2.05 24.45 -14.83
C SER A 16 -3.03 25.09 -13.84
N THR A 17 -2.56 26.05 -13.03
CA THR A 17 -3.39 26.76 -12.03
C THR A 17 -3.37 28.27 -12.20
N THR A 18 -2.38 28.83 -12.91
CA THR A 18 -2.08 30.27 -12.95
C THR A 18 -1.67 30.71 -14.35
N VAL A 19 -2.01 31.94 -14.71
CA VAL A 19 -1.42 32.67 -15.83
C VAL A 19 -0.47 33.71 -15.26
N LYS A 20 0.73 33.78 -15.82
CA LYS A 20 1.77 34.72 -15.39
C LYS A 20 2.34 35.38 -16.63
N ALA A 21 2.53 36.69 -16.63
CA ALA A 21 3.26 37.35 -17.71
C ALA A 21 4.30 38.33 -17.20
N VAL A 22 5.29 38.52 -18.04
CA VAL A 22 6.30 39.57 -17.93
C VAL A 22 6.39 40.25 -19.29
N VAL A 23 6.41 41.58 -19.29
CA VAL A 23 6.70 42.39 -20.47
C VAL A 23 8.00 43.15 -20.24
N THR A 24 8.97 42.98 -21.12
CA THR A 24 10.22 43.74 -21.13
C THR A 24 10.28 44.68 -22.31
N LYS A 25 11.03 45.77 -22.15
CA LYS A 25 11.37 46.66 -23.26
C LYS A 25 12.29 45.94 -24.25
N ALA A 26 12.01 46.03 -25.54
CA ALA A 26 12.85 45.41 -26.55
C ALA A 26 14.27 46.00 -26.54
N GLY A 27 15.28 45.13 -26.56
CA GLY A 27 16.70 45.51 -26.51
C GLY A 27 17.25 45.80 -25.11
N THR A 28 16.42 45.78 -24.05
CA THR A 28 16.88 45.81 -22.64
C THR A 28 16.21 44.70 -21.83
N ASP A 29 16.70 44.46 -20.61
CA ASP A 29 16.09 43.52 -19.66
C ASP A 29 15.15 44.24 -18.66
N GLU A 30 14.75 45.47 -18.96
CA GLU A 30 13.88 46.28 -18.09
C GLU A 30 12.45 45.72 -18.14
N ILE A 31 11.95 45.25 -16.98
CA ILE A 31 10.57 44.79 -16.81
C ILE A 31 9.65 46.02 -16.72
N LEU A 32 8.73 46.14 -17.67
CA LEU A 32 7.75 47.22 -17.74
C LEU A 32 6.40 46.83 -17.12
N TRP A 33 6.06 45.55 -17.14
CA TRP A 33 4.81 45.02 -16.62
C TRP A 33 4.99 43.57 -16.20
N GLN A 34 4.34 43.17 -15.11
CA GLN A 34 4.26 41.78 -14.68
C GLN A 34 3.00 41.55 -13.87
N ASP A 35 2.40 40.37 -14.00
CA ASP A 35 1.26 39.95 -13.19
C ASP A 35 1.21 38.43 -13.06
N TYR A 36 0.67 37.96 -11.94
CA TYR A 36 0.52 36.55 -11.57
C TYR A 36 -0.90 36.37 -11.02
N GLN A 37 -1.73 35.60 -11.73
CA GLN A 37 -3.10 35.34 -11.28
C GLN A 37 -3.51 33.89 -11.48
N ARG A 38 -4.38 33.40 -10.58
CA ARG A 38 -5.06 32.13 -10.79
C ARG A 38 -6.10 32.30 -11.90
N HIS A 39 -6.18 31.33 -12.80
CA HIS A 39 -7.16 31.36 -13.90
C HIS A 39 -8.46 30.64 -13.55
N GLU A 40 -8.55 29.95 -12.40
CA GLU A 40 -9.76 29.26 -11.93
C GLU A 40 -10.39 28.38 -13.02
N THR A 41 -9.58 27.53 -13.65
CA THR A 41 -9.96 26.64 -14.77
C THR A 41 -10.33 27.33 -16.10
N LYS A 42 -10.23 28.66 -16.18
CA LYS A 42 -10.53 29.48 -17.37
C LYS A 42 -9.27 30.06 -18.02
N GLN A 43 -8.38 29.18 -18.50
CA GLN A 43 -7.07 29.58 -19.03
C GLN A 43 -7.19 30.56 -20.22
N PRO A 44 -7.94 30.25 -21.30
CA PRO A 44 -8.07 31.18 -22.43
C PRO A 44 -8.67 32.52 -22.04
N GLU A 45 -9.69 32.54 -21.17
CA GLU A 45 -10.36 33.75 -20.72
C GLU A 45 -9.44 34.61 -19.84
N LYS A 46 -8.69 33.99 -18.92
CA LYS A 46 -7.71 34.71 -18.10
C LYS A 46 -6.55 35.22 -18.93
N THR A 47 -6.09 34.46 -19.93
CA THR A 47 -5.10 34.94 -20.90
C THR A 47 -5.64 36.12 -21.70
N LEU A 48 -6.88 36.07 -22.16
CA LEU A 48 -7.54 37.18 -22.85
C LEU A 48 -7.60 38.45 -21.96
N GLU A 49 -7.92 38.30 -20.68
CA GLU A 49 -7.89 39.41 -19.71
C GLU A 49 -6.49 40.03 -19.60
N PHE A 50 -5.46 39.20 -19.48
CA PHE A 50 -4.06 39.62 -19.43
C PHE A 50 -3.65 40.38 -20.69
N LEU A 51 -4.01 39.88 -21.87
CA LEU A 51 -3.72 40.52 -23.16
C LEU A 51 -4.37 41.90 -23.26
N ARG A 52 -5.66 42.00 -22.91
CA ARG A 52 -6.39 43.29 -22.92
C ARG A 52 -5.75 44.31 -21.99
N ARG A 53 -5.32 43.89 -20.81
CA ARG A 53 -4.63 44.76 -19.85
C ARG A 53 -3.26 45.19 -20.36
N MET A 54 -2.46 44.27 -20.89
CA MET A 54 -1.16 44.58 -21.49
C MET A 54 -1.27 45.58 -22.66
N GLU A 55 -2.26 45.44 -23.54
CA GLU A 55 -2.53 46.42 -24.61
C GLU A 55 -2.94 47.78 -24.06
N THR A 56 -3.80 47.80 -23.04
CA THR A 56 -4.31 49.05 -22.43
C THR A 56 -3.23 49.78 -21.64
N ASP A 57 -2.48 49.07 -20.81
CA ASP A 57 -1.51 49.64 -19.85
C ASP A 57 -0.22 50.10 -20.55
N LEU A 58 0.24 49.39 -21.60
CA LEU A 58 1.53 49.65 -22.26
C LEU A 58 1.43 50.14 -23.71
N GLY A 59 0.24 50.09 -24.34
CA GLY A 59 0.09 50.38 -25.77
C GLY A 59 0.72 49.30 -26.67
N MET A 60 0.69 48.04 -26.21
CA MET A 60 1.08 46.88 -27.02
C MET A 60 0.11 46.72 -28.21
N SER A 61 0.65 46.30 -29.36
CA SER A 61 -0.13 46.00 -30.56
C SER A 61 0.59 44.97 -31.42
N ALA A 62 -0.13 44.43 -32.40
CA ALA A 62 0.41 43.46 -33.35
C ALA A 62 1.64 43.98 -34.13
N HIS A 63 1.87 45.29 -34.19
CA HIS A 63 2.96 45.91 -34.95
C HIS A 63 4.21 46.24 -34.12
N ASN A 64 4.16 46.11 -32.79
CA ASN A 64 5.25 46.52 -31.92
C ASN A 64 5.65 45.48 -30.86
N THR A 65 5.07 44.28 -30.91
CA THR A 65 5.21 43.27 -29.84
C THR A 65 5.64 41.91 -30.40
N ARG A 66 6.63 41.29 -29.75
CA ARG A 66 6.93 39.86 -29.88
C ARG A 66 6.53 39.12 -28.61
N MET A 67 5.97 37.93 -28.74
CA MET A 67 5.37 37.14 -27.66
C MET A 67 5.81 35.68 -27.73
N PHE A 68 6.21 35.17 -26.58
CA PHE A 68 6.68 33.81 -26.36
C PHE A 68 5.92 33.20 -25.19
N ILE A 69 5.26 32.07 -25.44
CA ILE A 69 4.39 31.42 -24.46
C ILE A 69 5.02 30.11 -24.02
N THR A 70 4.93 29.81 -22.73
CA THR A 70 5.33 28.53 -22.15
C THR A 70 4.24 28.01 -21.21
N GLY A 71 4.53 26.90 -20.54
CA GLY A 71 3.63 26.26 -19.58
C GLY A 71 2.63 25.29 -20.23
N SER A 72 2.03 24.45 -19.38
CA SER A 72 1.16 23.33 -19.78
C SER A 72 -0.09 23.70 -20.59
N GLY A 73 -0.60 24.92 -20.47
CA GLY A 73 -1.73 25.46 -21.24
C GLY A 73 -1.32 26.38 -22.40
N GLY A 74 -0.01 26.54 -22.63
CA GLY A 74 0.51 27.51 -23.58
C GLY A 74 0.38 27.12 -25.05
N GLY A 75 0.44 25.83 -25.36
CA GLY A 75 0.53 25.31 -26.73
C GLY A 75 -0.65 25.74 -27.61
N ASP A 76 -1.86 25.40 -27.20
CA ASP A 76 -3.09 25.66 -27.97
C ASP A 76 -3.39 27.16 -28.11
N ILE A 77 -3.01 27.95 -27.09
CA ILE A 77 -3.25 29.40 -27.05
C ILE A 77 -2.21 30.17 -27.89
N ALA A 78 -0.97 29.67 -27.98
CA ALA A 78 0.10 30.36 -28.70
C ALA A 78 -0.22 30.61 -30.17
N GLU A 79 -0.81 29.62 -30.85
CA GLU A 79 -1.20 29.78 -32.26
C GLU A 79 -2.28 30.85 -32.44
N GLN A 80 -3.25 30.92 -31.52
CA GLN A 80 -4.37 31.87 -31.60
C GLN A 80 -3.87 33.32 -31.58
N VAL A 81 -2.83 33.62 -30.81
CA VAL A 81 -2.33 35.00 -30.63
C VAL A 81 -1.06 35.30 -31.44
N GLY A 82 -0.61 34.36 -32.28
CA GLY A 82 0.63 34.50 -33.07
C GLY A 82 1.93 34.38 -32.27
N ALA A 83 1.85 33.92 -31.03
CA ALA A 83 3.03 33.72 -30.19
C ALA A 83 3.77 32.43 -30.53
N LYS A 84 5.06 32.36 -30.17
CA LYS A 84 5.85 31.13 -30.29
C LYS A 84 5.80 30.33 -28.99
N PHE A 85 5.41 29.06 -29.06
CA PHE A 85 5.50 28.17 -27.91
C PHE A 85 6.95 27.78 -27.62
N VAL A 86 7.37 27.89 -26.37
CA VAL A 86 8.69 27.55 -25.84
C VAL A 86 8.53 26.46 -24.79
N GLN A 87 9.33 25.40 -24.89
CA GLN A 87 9.30 24.34 -23.88
C GLN A 87 9.80 24.87 -22.53
N GLU A 88 9.03 24.62 -21.47
CA GLU A 88 9.20 25.25 -20.14
C GLU A 88 10.56 24.96 -19.50
N VAL A 89 11.05 23.71 -19.54
CA VAL A 89 12.36 23.34 -18.98
C VAL A 89 13.47 24.09 -19.72
N THR A 90 13.35 24.25 -21.04
CA THR A 90 14.28 25.06 -21.83
C THR A 90 14.22 26.53 -21.42
N ALA A 91 13.01 27.10 -21.28
CA ALA A 91 12.82 28.48 -20.86
C ALA A 91 13.46 28.74 -19.49
N VAL A 92 13.12 27.93 -18.48
CA VAL A 92 13.66 28.05 -17.12
C VAL A 92 15.19 27.91 -17.13
N ALA A 93 15.74 26.94 -17.87
CA ALA A 93 17.19 26.77 -17.96
C ALA A 93 17.89 28.01 -18.54
N LEU A 94 17.31 28.66 -19.57
CA LEU A 94 17.87 29.88 -20.17
C LEU A 94 17.83 31.06 -19.19
N ALA A 95 16.72 31.23 -18.45
CA ALA A 95 16.62 32.27 -17.43
C ALA A 95 17.68 32.07 -16.32
N VAL A 96 17.87 30.84 -15.88
CA VAL A 96 18.84 30.50 -14.83
C VAL A 96 20.28 30.70 -15.32
N GLU A 97 20.63 30.23 -16.52
CA GLU A 97 21.98 30.41 -17.07
C GLU A 97 22.37 31.88 -17.21
N LYS A 98 21.39 32.75 -17.51
CA LYS A 98 21.61 34.20 -17.64
C LYS A 98 21.67 34.93 -16.30
N LEU A 99 20.68 34.69 -15.43
CA LEU A 99 20.50 35.47 -14.19
C LEU A 99 21.31 34.91 -13.01
N HIS A 100 21.58 33.61 -13.03
CA HIS A 100 22.24 32.88 -11.95
C HIS A 100 23.24 31.84 -12.50
N PRO A 101 24.29 32.27 -13.23
CA PRO A 101 25.26 31.36 -13.86
C PRO A 101 26.01 30.48 -12.84
N GLU A 102 26.06 30.87 -11.57
CA GLU A 102 26.67 30.11 -10.46
C GLU A 102 25.87 28.87 -10.04
N VAL A 103 24.59 28.78 -10.43
CA VAL A 103 23.70 27.70 -10.00
C VAL A 103 24.06 26.37 -10.68
N TYR A 104 24.00 25.30 -9.89
CA TYR A 104 24.20 23.93 -10.35
C TYR A 104 22.93 23.08 -10.28
N SER A 105 21.90 23.56 -9.58
CA SER A 105 20.65 22.83 -9.42
C SER A 105 19.47 23.77 -9.27
N VAL A 106 18.42 23.51 -10.03
CA VAL A 106 17.16 24.25 -9.95
C VAL A 106 16.09 23.28 -9.47
N VAL A 107 15.29 23.71 -8.50
CA VAL A 107 14.12 23.01 -8.01
C VAL A 107 12.92 23.91 -8.21
N GLU A 108 12.08 23.58 -9.17
CA GLU A 108 10.86 24.32 -9.47
C GLU A 108 9.66 23.52 -8.99
N LEU A 109 8.83 24.13 -8.16
CA LEU A 109 7.61 23.53 -7.65
C LEU A 109 6.40 24.26 -8.23
N GLY A 110 5.64 23.59 -9.09
CA GLY A 110 4.43 24.10 -9.72
C GLY A 110 3.15 23.67 -8.96
N GLY A 111 1.99 24.02 -9.54
CA GLY A 111 0.70 23.57 -9.05
C GLY A 111 0.52 22.06 -9.23
N GLN A 112 0.70 21.55 -10.44
CA GLN A 112 0.47 20.13 -10.78
C GLN A 112 1.75 19.35 -11.10
N ASP A 113 2.89 20.02 -11.26
CA ASP A 113 4.18 19.40 -11.57
C ASP A 113 5.30 19.94 -10.66
N ALA A 114 6.42 19.23 -10.65
CA ALA A 114 7.68 19.65 -10.04
C ALA A 114 8.83 19.25 -10.97
N LYS A 115 9.90 20.05 -10.95
CA LYS A 115 11.01 19.91 -11.87
C LYS A 115 12.33 20.09 -11.13
N ILE A 116 13.29 19.22 -11.41
CA ILE A 116 14.68 19.39 -10.99
C ILE A 116 15.55 19.43 -12.25
N ILE A 117 16.35 20.48 -12.39
CA ILE A 117 17.36 20.59 -13.44
C ILE A 117 18.73 20.57 -12.77
N VAL A 118 19.51 19.53 -13.05
CA VAL A 118 20.91 19.45 -12.61
C VAL A 118 21.81 19.88 -13.76
N PHE A 119 22.69 20.85 -13.48
CA PHE A 119 23.70 21.31 -14.42
C PHE A 119 25.02 20.62 -14.09
N LYS A 120 25.62 19.97 -15.08
CA LYS A 120 26.95 19.35 -14.95
C LYS A 120 27.88 19.98 -15.98
N ASP A 121 29.07 20.38 -15.56
CA ASP A 121 30.07 20.86 -16.49
C ASP A 121 30.47 19.73 -17.46
N ASP A 122 30.48 20.05 -18.76
CA ASP A 122 30.91 19.15 -19.82
C ASP A 122 32.39 19.43 -20.10
N ASP A 123 33.25 18.46 -19.75
CA ASP A 123 34.71 18.60 -19.83
C ASP A 123 35.21 18.81 -21.28
N ASP A 124 34.44 18.38 -22.29
CA ASP A 124 34.81 18.45 -23.70
C ASP A 124 34.39 19.77 -24.36
N THR A 125 33.26 20.34 -23.95
CA THR A 125 32.66 21.53 -24.61
C THR A 125 32.69 22.80 -23.76
N GLY A 126 33.01 22.70 -22.47
CA GLY A 126 32.96 23.81 -21.51
C GLY A 126 31.56 24.36 -21.25
N ARG A 127 30.51 23.73 -21.80
CA ARG A 127 29.10 24.09 -21.58
C ARG A 127 28.52 23.26 -20.45
N LYS A 128 27.52 23.78 -19.73
CA LYS A 128 26.79 23.00 -18.73
C LYS A 128 25.80 22.05 -19.42
N LYS A 129 26.03 20.73 -19.28
CA LYS A 129 25.07 19.69 -19.63
C LYS A 129 23.87 19.75 -18.67
N LYS A 130 22.67 19.79 -19.25
CA LYS A 130 21.39 19.89 -18.54
C LYS A 130 20.80 18.50 -18.36
N ILE A 131 20.56 18.08 -17.12
CA ILE A 131 19.91 16.82 -16.78
C ILE A 131 18.57 17.16 -16.13
N PRO A 132 17.49 17.29 -16.91
CA PRO A 132 16.17 17.58 -16.37
C PRO A 132 15.47 16.31 -15.89
N SER A 133 14.70 16.46 -14.83
CA SER A 133 13.82 15.43 -14.27
C SER A 133 12.52 16.09 -13.84
N MET A 134 11.38 15.49 -14.18
CA MET A 134 10.07 16.06 -13.91
C MET A 134 9.06 14.96 -13.58
N ASN A 135 8.07 15.29 -12.75
CA ASN A 135 6.81 14.55 -12.63
C ASN A 135 5.74 15.31 -13.42
N ASP A 136 5.43 14.82 -14.61
CA ASP A 136 4.50 15.45 -15.56
C ASP A 136 3.04 15.05 -15.36
N LYS A 137 2.80 13.89 -14.73
CA LYS A 137 1.43 13.35 -14.54
C LYS A 137 0.98 13.33 -13.09
N CYS A 138 1.89 13.26 -12.12
CA CYS A 138 1.51 13.05 -10.71
C CYS A 138 1.62 14.34 -9.91
N ALA A 139 0.48 14.88 -9.46
CA ALA A 139 0.45 15.98 -8.49
C ALA A 139 0.98 15.58 -7.10
N GLY A 140 1.34 14.30 -6.88
CA GLY A 140 1.99 13.87 -5.65
C GLY A 140 3.32 14.60 -5.46
N GLY A 141 3.43 15.38 -4.39
CA GLY A 141 4.60 16.20 -4.12
C GLY A 141 4.60 17.58 -4.78
N THR A 142 3.43 18.14 -5.16
CA THR A 142 3.30 19.47 -5.80
C THR A 142 2.39 20.42 -5.02
N GLY A 143 2.26 21.67 -5.47
CA GLY A 143 1.42 22.69 -4.83
C GLY A 143 -0.06 22.33 -4.70
N ALA A 144 -0.61 21.51 -5.60
CA ALA A 144 -2.01 21.06 -5.54
C ALA A 144 -2.30 20.21 -4.30
N VAL A 145 -1.31 19.47 -3.78
CA VAL A 145 -1.46 18.74 -2.51
C VAL A 145 -1.58 19.73 -1.35
N ILE A 146 -0.76 20.78 -1.36
CA ILE A 146 -0.80 21.83 -0.34
C ILE A 146 -2.19 22.49 -0.33
N ASP A 147 -2.70 22.90 -1.50
CA ASP A 147 -4.03 23.50 -1.63
C ASP A 147 -5.15 22.59 -1.08
N LYS A 148 -5.10 21.30 -1.43
CA LYS A 148 -6.11 20.31 -1.01
C LYS A 148 -6.11 20.12 0.50
N ILE A 149 -4.93 19.95 1.09
CA ILE A 149 -4.80 19.79 2.54
C ILE A 149 -5.16 21.10 3.25
N ASN A 150 -4.76 22.26 2.72
CA ASN A 150 -5.10 23.56 3.27
C ASN A 150 -6.63 23.77 3.35
N ALA A 151 -7.34 23.49 2.25
CA ALA A 151 -8.81 23.55 2.21
C ALA A 151 -9.46 22.64 3.27
N LYS A 152 -8.86 21.47 3.51
CA LYS A 152 -9.36 20.50 4.49
C LYS A 152 -9.09 20.89 5.93
N LEU A 153 -7.90 21.45 6.20
CA LEU A 153 -7.56 22.01 7.50
C LEU A 153 -8.27 23.34 7.77
N LYS A 154 -8.95 23.90 6.76
CA LYS A 154 -9.67 25.19 6.81
C LYS A 154 -8.76 26.35 7.22
N ILE A 155 -7.48 26.28 6.85
CA ILE A 155 -6.52 27.37 7.09
C ILE A 155 -6.78 28.48 6.06
N PRO A 156 -7.02 29.74 6.48
CA PRO A 156 -7.17 30.86 5.57
C PRO A 156 -5.96 31.02 4.65
N ALA A 157 -6.18 31.35 3.37
CA ALA A 157 -5.10 31.45 2.39
C ALA A 157 -4.00 32.46 2.78
N ALA A 158 -4.36 33.54 3.48
CA ALA A 158 -3.41 34.51 3.99
C ALA A 158 -2.48 33.91 5.06
N GLU A 159 -3.00 33.00 5.90
CA GLU A 159 -2.24 32.35 6.97
C GLU A 159 -1.38 31.19 6.45
N LEU A 160 -1.69 30.63 5.27
CA LEU A 160 -0.89 29.57 4.64
C LEU A 160 0.53 30.05 4.31
N CYS A 161 0.67 31.27 3.80
CA CYS A 161 1.96 31.87 3.47
C CYS A 161 2.88 32.00 4.69
N ASP A 162 2.28 32.22 5.87
CA ASP A 162 2.96 32.40 7.14
C ASP A 162 3.23 31.09 7.89
N GLN A 163 2.75 29.93 7.41
CA GLN A 163 3.04 28.65 8.04
C GLN A 163 4.56 28.41 8.08
N GLY A 164 5.08 28.08 9.26
CA GLY A 164 6.50 27.81 9.47
C GLY A 164 6.85 26.34 9.30
N TYR A 165 8.14 26.04 9.45
CA TYR A 165 8.67 24.68 9.49
C TYR A 165 9.66 24.51 10.65
N HIS A 166 10.51 25.51 10.89
CA HIS A 166 11.50 25.43 11.97
C HIS A 166 10.86 25.43 13.36
N GLY A 167 11.34 24.54 14.24
CA GLY A 167 10.85 24.42 15.62
C GLY A 167 9.48 23.75 15.76
N ILE A 168 8.87 23.33 14.66
CA ILE A 168 7.58 22.62 14.64
C ILE A 168 7.82 21.12 14.67
N LYS A 169 6.96 20.42 15.40
CA LYS A 169 7.02 18.96 15.50
C LYS A 169 6.49 18.32 14.22
N LEU A 170 7.36 17.57 13.54
CA LEU A 170 7.00 16.85 12.33
C LEU A 170 6.41 15.48 12.66
N HIS A 171 5.34 15.14 11.94
CA HIS A 171 4.68 13.84 11.93
C HIS A 171 4.94 13.15 10.62
N ARG A 172 4.78 11.83 10.61
CA ARG A 172 4.93 11.05 9.40
C ARG A 172 3.72 11.26 8.49
N VAL A 173 3.96 11.82 7.31
CA VAL A 173 2.97 12.00 6.24
C VAL A 173 3.57 11.45 4.94
N ALA A 174 2.77 10.75 4.14
CA ALA A 174 3.19 10.27 2.83
C ALA A 174 3.36 11.40 1.82
N GLY A 175 4.58 11.62 1.30
CA GLY A 175 4.86 12.65 0.29
C GLY A 175 4.60 12.23 -1.16
N LYS A 176 4.49 10.91 -1.42
CA LYS A 176 4.40 10.32 -2.78
C LYS A 176 3.10 10.63 -3.52
N CYS A 177 2.00 10.84 -2.81
CA CYS A 177 0.67 10.95 -3.38
C CYS A 177 -0.21 11.82 -2.50
N GLY A 178 -0.92 12.80 -3.10
CA GLY A 178 -1.80 13.69 -2.36
C GLY A 178 -2.95 12.99 -1.63
N VAL A 179 -3.39 11.81 -2.12
CA VAL A 179 -4.43 11.00 -1.47
C VAL A 179 -3.92 10.33 -0.19
N PHE A 180 -2.72 9.75 -0.24
CA PHE A 180 -2.11 9.15 0.95
C PHE A 180 -1.73 10.23 1.97
N ALA A 181 -1.19 11.36 1.50
CA ALA A 181 -0.94 12.53 2.34
C ALA A 181 -2.23 12.95 3.06
N GLU A 182 -3.35 13.07 2.33
CA GLU A 182 -4.64 13.41 2.91
C GLU A 182 -5.15 12.36 3.89
N THR A 183 -4.96 11.08 3.63
CA THR A 183 -5.37 9.99 4.53
C THR A 183 -4.57 10.00 5.83
N ASP A 184 -3.26 10.23 5.75
CA ASP A 184 -2.39 10.38 6.91
C ASP A 184 -2.76 11.63 7.71
N ILE A 185 -2.97 12.77 7.03
CA ILE A 185 -3.39 14.02 7.65
C ILE A 185 -4.76 13.87 8.32
N ASN A 186 -5.74 13.22 7.68
CA ASN A 186 -7.04 12.92 8.29
C ASN A 186 -6.88 12.08 9.55
N SER A 187 -6.04 11.05 9.50
CA SER A 187 -5.81 10.16 10.64
C SER A 187 -5.18 10.94 11.79
N LEU A 188 -4.19 11.78 11.50
CA LEU A 188 -3.54 12.67 12.47
C LEU A 188 -4.49 13.75 13.02
N GLN A 189 -5.37 14.30 12.17
CA GLN A 189 -6.39 15.28 12.56
C GLN A 189 -7.48 14.65 13.43
N LYS A 190 -7.93 13.42 13.13
CA LYS A 190 -8.89 12.67 13.96
C LYS A 190 -8.33 12.33 15.33
N VAL A 191 -7.01 12.16 15.44
CA VAL A 191 -6.34 12.10 16.73
C VAL A 191 -5.99 13.48 17.27
N GLY A 192 -6.44 14.61 16.71
CA GLY A 192 -6.27 15.94 17.31
C GLY A 192 -4.87 16.56 17.20
N THR A 193 -4.09 16.22 16.16
CA THR A 193 -2.83 16.92 15.87
C THR A 193 -3.09 18.36 15.36
N PRO A 194 -2.35 19.39 15.84
CA PRO A 194 -2.53 20.78 15.42
C PRO A 194 -2.33 21.04 13.91
N PRO A 195 -3.08 21.96 13.28
CA PRO A 195 -2.97 22.24 11.84
C PRO A 195 -1.58 22.70 11.36
N ASP A 196 -0.84 23.45 12.17
CA ASP A 196 0.53 23.91 11.88
C ASP A 196 1.53 22.76 11.88
N GLU A 197 1.43 21.82 12.83
CA GLU A 197 2.22 20.58 12.84
C GLU A 197 1.91 19.72 11.60
N LEU A 198 0.63 19.61 11.22
CA LEU A 198 0.19 18.88 10.03
C LEU A 198 0.76 19.49 8.74
N MET A 199 0.76 20.82 8.65
CA MET A 199 1.24 21.53 7.46
C MET A 199 2.77 21.47 7.33
N ALA A 200 3.51 21.66 8.42
CA ALA A 200 4.97 21.48 8.43
C ALA A 200 5.38 20.05 8.05
N SER A 201 4.62 19.04 8.52
CA SER A 201 4.81 17.63 8.16
C SER A 201 4.59 17.37 6.67
N LEU A 202 3.59 18.03 6.08
CA LEU A 202 3.32 17.95 4.64
C LEU A 202 4.47 18.56 3.83
N PHE A 203 4.98 19.72 4.24
CA PHE A 203 6.13 20.36 3.57
C PHE A 203 7.36 19.45 3.57
N ASP A 204 7.69 18.83 4.71
CA ASP A 204 8.80 17.87 4.81
C ASP A 204 8.61 16.70 3.85
N ALA A 205 7.41 16.12 3.83
CA ALA A 205 7.07 14.98 3.00
C ALA A 205 7.21 15.30 1.51
N ILE A 206 6.77 16.49 1.08
CA ILE A 206 6.90 16.97 -0.30
C ILE A 206 8.38 17.12 -0.68
N VAL A 207 9.19 17.75 0.18
CA VAL A 207 10.63 17.97 -0.08
C VAL A 207 11.39 16.64 -0.17
N LEU A 208 11.21 15.74 0.80
CA LEU A 208 11.85 14.43 0.81
C LEU A 208 11.46 13.59 -0.41
N GLN A 209 10.20 13.67 -0.83
CA GLN A 209 9.73 12.97 -2.02
C GLN A 209 10.43 13.47 -3.29
N ASN A 210 10.51 14.80 -3.46
CA ASN A 210 11.18 15.39 -4.61
C ASN A 210 12.68 15.05 -4.62
N LEU A 211 13.34 15.10 -3.45
CA LEU A 211 14.74 14.68 -3.30
C LEU A 211 14.97 13.19 -3.60
N SER A 212 14.02 12.32 -3.24
CA SER A 212 14.15 10.88 -3.48
C SER A 212 13.88 10.48 -4.93
N VAL A 213 12.95 11.14 -5.63
CA VAL A 213 12.47 10.70 -6.95
C VAL A 213 13.02 11.53 -8.09
N LEU A 214 13.03 12.86 -7.96
CA LEU A 214 13.40 13.73 -9.07
C LEU A 214 14.91 13.89 -9.22
N THR A 215 15.69 13.67 -8.16
CA THR A 215 17.16 13.72 -8.26
C THR A 215 17.74 12.54 -9.05
N ARG A 216 17.03 11.40 -9.13
CA ARG A 216 17.48 10.16 -9.83
C ARG A 216 18.91 9.74 -9.47
N GLY A 217 19.24 9.90 -8.18
CA GLY A 217 20.55 9.59 -7.62
C GLY A 217 21.61 10.68 -7.80
N HIS A 218 21.31 11.80 -8.48
CA HIS A 218 22.23 12.94 -8.59
C HIS A 218 22.29 13.76 -7.30
N THR A 219 23.48 14.24 -6.95
CA THR A 219 23.66 15.20 -5.86
C THR A 219 23.36 16.63 -6.33
N LEU A 220 22.40 17.32 -5.68
CA LEU A 220 22.24 18.77 -5.90
C LEU A 220 23.48 19.47 -5.32
N ARG A 221 24.26 20.19 -6.12
CA ARG A 221 25.49 20.86 -5.66
C ARG A 221 25.16 22.21 -5.00
N PRO A 222 26.11 22.82 -4.24
CA PRO A 222 25.93 24.17 -3.69
C PRO A 222 25.51 25.17 -4.76
N HIS A 223 24.75 26.19 -4.36
CA HIS A 223 24.00 27.10 -5.24
C HIS A 223 22.78 26.43 -5.89
N VAL A 224 21.77 26.19 -5.06
CA VAL A 224 20.46 25.66 -5.44
C VAL A 224 19.45 26.79 -5.53
N LEU A 225 18.74 26.86 -6.66
CA LEU A 225 17.68 27.85 -6.89
C LEU A 225 16.31 27.20 -6.71
N LEU A 226 15.48 27.77 -5.84
CA LEU A 226 14.10 27.36 -5.60
C LEU A 226 13.15 28.27 -6.38
N LEU A 227 12.41 27.70 -7.32
CA LEU A 227 11.50 28.42 -8.22
C LEU A 227 10.05 27.94 -8.06
N GLY A 228 9.11 28.72 -8.60
CA GLY A 228 7.68 28.38 -8.61
C GLY A 228 6.90 28.87 -7.38
N GLY A 229 5.58 28.98 -7.52
CA GLY A 229 4.70 29.67 -6.57
C GLY A 229 4.82 29.19 -5.12
N PRO A 230 4.67 27.89 -4.82
CA PRO A 230 4.86 27.35 -3.47
C PRO A 230 6.20 27.72 -2.83
N ASN A 231 7.31 27.65 -3.56
CA ASN A 231 8.63 28.04 -3.04
C ASN A 231 8.74 29.57 -2.84
N SER A 232 8.04 30.37 -3.64
CA SER A 232 8.01 31.84 -3.55
C SER A 232 7.17 32.36 -2.39
N PHE A 233 5.96 31.80 -2.20
CA PHE A 233 4.94 32.39 -1.33
C PHE A 233 4.80 31.71 0.04
N ILE A 234 5.23 30.45 0.17
CA ILE A 234 5.04 29.68 1.41
C ILE A 234 6.37 29.59 2.15
N ARG A 235 6.46 30.27 3.31
CA ARG A 235 7.67 30.28 4.13
C ARG A 235 8.14 28.88 4.51
N GLY A 236 7.24 28.03 5.02
CA GLY A 236 7.55 26.68 5.47
C GLY A 236 8.12 25.76 4.36
N MET A 237 7.73 25.95 3.10
CA MET A 237 8.30 25.19 1.98
C MET A 237 9.78 25.53 1.75
N LYS A 238 10.12 26.82 1.77
CA LYS A 238 11.51 27.28 1.67
C LYS A 238 12.35 26.74 2.83
N GLU A 239 11.84 26.84 4.04
CA GLU A 239 12.51 26.34 5.25
C GLU A 239 12.73 24.81 5.20
N ALA A 240 11.75 24.05 4.70
CA ALA A 240 11.88 22.60 4.54
C ALA A 240 12.98 22.20 3.53
N TRP A 241 13.12 22.92 2.41
CA TRP A 241 14.23 22.74 1.46
C TRP A 241 15.58 23.07 2.10
N GLN A 242 15.64 24.19 2.82
CA GLN A 242 16.83 24.66 3.53
C GLN A 242 17.25 23.71 4.66
N ALA A 243 16.33 22.96 5.25
CA ALA A 243 16.65 21.93 6.24
C ALA A 243 17.14 20.62 5.61
N ASN A 244 16.56 20.17 4.49
CA ASN A 244 16.79 18.84 3.96
C ASN A 244 17.96 18.73 2.97
N ILE A 245 18.21 19.73 2.12
CA ILE A 245 19.34 19.71 1.18
C ILE A 245 20.69 19.63 1.92
N PRO A 246 20.95 20.39 3.01
CA PRO A 246 22.21 20.28 3.74
C PRO A 246 22.44 18.91 4.38
N LEU A 247 21.38 18.18 4.75
CA LEU A 247 21.51 16.81 5.25
C LEU A 247 22.06 15.89 4.16
N MET A 248 21.57 16.02 2.93
CA MET A 248 22.11 15.31 1.77
C MET A 248 23.57 15.69 1.49
N TRP A 249 23.93 16.99 1.57
CA TRP A 249 25.33 17.43 1.42
C TRP A 249 26.25 16.81 2.45
N LYS A 250 25.82 16.81 3.72
CA LYS A 250 26.57 16.18 4.82
C LYS A 250 26.73 14.68 4.60
N GLU A 251 25.67 13.99 4.17
CA GLU A 251 25.69 12.55 3.88
C GLU A 251 26.64 12.22 2.73
N ARG A 252 26.61 13.03 1.67
CA ARG A 252 27.41 12.82 0.45
C ARG A 252 28.76 13.53 0.47
N LYS A 253 29.19 14.06 1.63
CA LYS A 253 30.45 14.78 1.83
C LYS A 253 30.67 15.90 0.80
N VAL A 254 29.61 16.63 0.45
CA VAL A 254 29.70 17.78 -0.44
C VAL A 254 30.30 18.94 0.35
N GLU A 255 31.40 19.50 -0.18
CA GLU A 255 32.01 20.69 0.40
C GLU A 255 31.12 21.91 0.22
N VAL A 256 30.87 22.61 1.32
CA VAL A 256 30.16 23.89 1.33
C VAL A 256 31.21 25.00 1.24
N PRO A 257 31.05 25.99 0.35
CA PRO A 257 31.97 27.12 0.24
C PRO A 257 32.30 27.77 1.59
N GLU A 258 33.58 28.08 1.80
CA GLU A 258 34.10 28.60 3.08
C GLU A 258 33.39 29.90 3.50
N GLY A 259 33.04 30.00 4.79
CA GLY A 259 32.36 31.17 5.35
C GLY A 259 30.88 31.33 4.97
N LYS A 260 30.29 30.39 4.22
CA LYS A 260 28.86 30.39 3.89
C LYS A 260 28.09 29.37 4.72
N LYS A 261 26.92 29.77 5.22
CA LYS A 261 25.97 28.82 5.81
C LYS A 261 25.27 28.03 4.70
N PRO A 262 24.99 26.72 4.87
CA PRO A 262 24.31 25.92 3.84
C PRO A 262 22.99 26.53 3.35
N GLU A 263 22.24 27.16 4.25
CA GLU A 263 20.94 27.78 3.95
C GLU A 263 21.08 29.02 3.04
N GLU A 264 22.23 29.70 3.07
CA GLU A 264 22.53 30.84 2.20
C GLU A 264 22.76 30.42 0.74
N LEU A 265 23.02 29.14 0.50
CA LEU A 265 23.28 28.57 -0.82
C LEU A 265 22.03 27.96 -1.44
N ILE A 266 20.90 28.03 -0.74
CA ILE A 266 19.59 27.56 -1.18
C ILE A 266 18.67 28.78 -1.18
N LYS A 267 18.45 29.35 -2.38
CA LYS A 267 17.83 30.67 -2.53
C LYS A 267 16.55 30.61 -3.35
N VAL A 268 15.58 31.40 -2.93
CA VAL A 268 14.45 31.81 -3.78
C VAL A 268 14.84 33.17 -4.36
N PRO A 269 15.05 33.31 -5.68
CA PRO A 269 15.43 34.58 -6.29
C PRO A 269 14.24 35.55 -6.33
N ASP A 270 14.54 36.83 -6.55
CA ASP A 270 13.50 37.81 -6.89
C ASP A 270 12.77 37.35 -8.16
N ASN A 271 11.45 37.56 -8.22
CA ASN A 271 10.62 37.14 -9.34
C ASN A 271 10.65 35.62 -9.63
N ALA A 272 10.98 34.77 -8.65
CA ALA A 272 11.02 33.31 -8.77
C ALA A 272 9.81 32.66 -9.46
N GLN A 273 8.63 33.27 -9.35
CA GLN A 273 7.39 32.82 -9.99
C GLN A 273 7.37 33.05 -11.52
N TYR A 274 8.20 33.94 -12.04
CA TYR A 274 8.23 34.39 -13.44
C TYR A 274 9.38 33.81 -14.27
N PHE A 275 10.23 32.94 -13.71
CA PHE A 275 11.43 32.43 -14.40
C PHE A 275 11.12 31.74 -15.74
N ALA A 276 10.01 31.00 -15.84
CA ALA A 276 9.57 30.41 -17.10
C ALA A 276 9.20 31.48 -18.15
N ALA A 277 8.48 32.53 -17.76
CA ALA A 277 8.12 33.65 -18.63
C ALA A 277 9.35 34.46 -19.07
N LEU A 278 10.25 34.79 -18.14
CA LEU A 278 11.53 35.43 -18.43
C LEU A 278 12.38 34.59 -19.38
N GLY A 279 12.43 33.28 -19.15
CA GLY A 279 13.10 32.32 -20.01
C GLY A 279 12.54 32.25 -21.43
N ALA A 280 11.22 32.38 -21.58
CA ALA A 280 10.57 32.44 -22.88
C ALA A 280 10.97 33.72 -23.66
N ILE A 281 11.12 34.85 -22.96
CA ILE A 281 11.67 36.09 -23.55
C ILE A 281 13.12 35.88 -23.98
N GLU A 282 13.96 35.27 -23.14
CA GLU A 282 15.37 34.99 -23.47
C GLU A 282 15.51 34.07 -24.67
N PHE A 283 14.67 33.04 -24.77
CA PHE A 283 14.57 32.21 -25.97
C PHE A 283 14.26 33.07 -27.20
N GLY A 284 13.26 33.95 -27.08
CA GLY A 284 12.86 34.85 -28.17
C GLY A 284 13.94 35.82 -28.66
N LYS A 285 14.89 36.21 -27.81
CA LYS A 285 16.03 37.06 -28.21
C LYS A 285 17.00 36.35 -29.15
N SER A 286 17.02 35.02 -29.13
CA SER A 286 17.82 34.20 -30.04
C SER A 286 17.12 33.86 -31.36
N GLU A 287 15.82 34.15 -31.46
CA GLU A 287 15.00 33.85 -32.63
C GLU A 287 14.91 35.04 -33.59
N ASP A 288 14.76 34.75 -34.88
CA ASP A 288 14.59 35.76 -35.94
C ASP A 288 13.43 36.73 -35.64
N ASP A 289 13.56 37.98 -36.08
CA ASP A 289 12.58 39.05 -35.79
C ASP A 289 11.15 38.78 -36.29
N CYS A 290 10.98 37.83 -37.22
CA CYS A 290 9.67 37.40 -37.71
C CYS A 290 9.00 36.31 -36.85
N VAL A 291 9.69 35.77 -35.84
CA VAL A 291 9.19 34.72 -34.97
C VAL A 291 8.55 35.31 -33.71
N GLY A 292 7.38 34.78 -33.37
CA GLY A 292 6.61 35.19 -32.20
C GLY A 292 5.96 36.57 -32.35
N CYS A 293 5.68 37.03 -33.58
CA CYS A 293 4.96 38.29 -33.79
C CYS A 293 3.51 38.19 -33.29
N TYR A 294 3.18 38.93 -32.22
CA TYR A 294 1.83 38.97 -31.68
C TYR A 294 0.84 39.46 -32.73
N ARG A 295 -0.33 38.81 -32.84
CA ARG A 295 -1.33 39.08 -33.89
C ARG A 295 -2.60 39.77 -33.39
N GLY A 296 -2.69 40.07 -32.09
CA GLY A 296 -3.93 40.49 -31.43
C GLY A 296 -4.65 39.32 -30.75
N TYR A 297 -5.67 39.62 -29.96
CA TYR A 297 -6.43 38.63 -29.17
C TYR A 297 -7.73 38.15 -29.85
N GLU A 298 -8.06 38.64 -31.04
CA GLU A 298 -9.35 38.42 -31.71
C GLU A 298 -9.59 36.95 -32.05
N ASN A 299 -8.57 36.23 -32.51
CA ASN A 299 -8.66 34.80 -32.77
C ASN A 299 -8.83 33.98 -31.48
N LEU A 300 -8.20 34.39 -30.38
CA LEU A 300 -8.40 33.77 -29.08
C LEU A 300 -9.85 33.95 -28.59
N LEU A 301 -10.43 35.13 -28.83
CA LEU A 301 -11.85 35.39 -28.54
C LEU A 301 -12.76 34.47 -29.37
N HIS A 302 -12.51 34.34 -30.68
CA HIS A 302 -13.25 33.42 -31.54
C HIS A 302 -13.12 31.94 -31.11
N TYR A 303 -11.92 31.53 -30.69
CA TYR A 303 -11.68 30.17 -30.16
C TYR A 303 -12.51 29.91 -28.90
N ILE A 304 -12.62 30.89 -28.00
CA ILE A 304 -13.44 30.81 -26.78
C ILE A 304 -14.94 30.65 -27.12
N ASP A 305 -15.44 31.42 -28.10
CA ASP A 305 -16.86 31.49 -28.41
C ASP A 305 -17.37 30.32 -29.27
N PHE A 306 -16.56 29.80 -30.21
CA PHE A 306 -17.03 28.83 -31.23
C PHE A 306 -16.16 27.57 -31.36
N GLY A 307 -14.83 27.68 -31.23
CA GLY A 307 -13.90 26.58 -31.53
C GLY A 307 -14.00 25.35 -30.61
N ARG A 308 -14.37 25.54 -29.33
CA ARG A 308 -14.42 24.46 -28.34
C ARG A 308 -15.47 23.39 -28.63
N ALA A 309 -16.59 23.75 -29.25
CA ALA A 309 -17.69 22.80 -29.50
C ALA A 309 -17.29 21.72 -30.54
N GLU A 310 -16.49 22.08 -31.55
CA GLU A 310 -16.02 21.15 -32.58
C GLU A 310 -14.92 20.20 -32.07
N GLU A 311 -14.03 20.67 -31.19
CA GLU A 311 -13.01 19.82 -30.55
C GLU A 311 -13.63 18.78 -29.61
N LYS A 312 -14.67 19.16 -28.86
CA LYS A 312 -15.44 18.23 -28.02
C LYS A 312 -16.07 17.09 -28.82
N ALA A 313 -16.67 17.40 -29.98
CA ALA A 313 -17.31 16.41 -30.82
C ALA A 313 -16.33 15.37 -31.40
N LYS A 314 -15.06 15.75 -31.59
CA LYS A 314 -14.01 14.84 -32.10
C LYS A 314 -13.37 13.98 -31.01
N SER A 315 -13.35 14.44 -29.76
CA SER A 315 -12.61 13.80 -28.64
C SER A 315 -13.50 13.15 -27.57
N GLY A 316 -14.81 13.42 -27.59
CA GLY A 316 -15.78 12.96 -26.59
C GLY A 316 -16.38 11.57 -26.81
N GLY A 317 -16.84 10.96 -25.72
CA GLY A 317 -17.74 9.82 -25.73
C GLY A 317 -19.22 10.23 -25.78
N LYS A 318 -20.08 9.27 -26.12
CA LYS A 318 -21.55 9.44 -26.00
C LYS A 318 -21.95 9.48 -24.51
N GLY A 319 -23.07 10.12 -24.19
CA GLY A 319 -23.65 10.10 -22.84
C GLY A 319 -23.94 8.68 -22.33
N LEU A 320 -24.29 8.57 -21.03
CA LEU A 320 -24.55 7.29 -20.35
C LEU A 320 -25.74 6.50 -20.93
N VAL A 321 -26.63 7.19 -21.62
CA VAL A 321 -27.79 6.62 -22.32
C VAL A 321 -27.89 7.22 -23.73
N ALA A 322 -28.34 6.43 -24.70
CA ALA A 322 -28.52 6.88 -26.07
C ALA A 322 -29.84 7.63 -26.27
N HIS A 323 -30.91 7.16 -25.62
CA HIS A 323 -32.26 7.72 -25.74
C HIS A 323 -32.99 7.72 -24.39
N PRO A 324 -33.95 8.64 -24.17
CA PRO A 324 -34.73 8.69 -22.93
C PRO A 324 -35.45 7.37 -22.58
N SER A 325 -35.90 6.60 -23.59
CA SER A 325 -36.54 5.30 -23.37
C SER A 325 -35.61 4.27 -22.73
N GLU A 326 -34.31 4.28 -23.07
CA GLU A 326 -33.29 3.42 -22.45
C GLU A 326 -33.16 3.75 -20.95
N LEU A 327 -33.21 5.04 -20.61
CA LEU A 327 -33.17 5.49 -19.22
C LEU A 327 -34.39 5.01 -18.44
N ASP A 328 -35.58 5.08 -19.02
CA ASP A 328 -36.82 4.62 -18.40
C ASP A 328 -36.81 3.09 -18.18
N GLU A 329 -36.37 2.32 -19.18
CA GLU A 329 -36.19 0.86 -19.07
C GLU A 329 -35.20 0.51 -17.95
N PHE A 330 -34.06 1.20 -17.92
CA PHE A 330 -33.04 0.99 -16.89
C PHE A 330 -33.55 1.36 -15.49
N LYS A 331 -34.18 2.54 -15.33
CA LYS A 331 -34.77 2.99 -14.07
C LYS A 331 -35.83 2.03 -13.57
N ASN A 332 -36.61 1.40 -14.47
CA ASN A 332 -37.59 0.38 -14.11
C ASN A 332 -36.94 -0.93 -13.66
N LEU A 333 -35.91 -1.40 -14.37
CA LEU A 333 -35.21 -2.65 -14.05
C LEU A 333 -34.47 -2.58 -12.72
N TYR A 334 -33.83 -1.45 -12.41
CA TYR A 334 -33.04 -1.24 -11.19
C TYR A 334 -33.78 -0.41 -10.12
N LYS A 335 -35.11 -0.29 -10.25
CA LYS A 335 -35.94 0.37 -9.26
C LYS A 335 -35.91 -0.41 -7.94
N ARG A 336 -35.37 0.19 -6.90
CA ARG A 336 -35.38 -0.41 -5.55
C ARG A 336 -36.79 -0.43 -4.97
N LYS A 337 -37.13 -1.54 -4.30
CA LYS A 337 -38.35 -1.62 -3.50
C LYS A 337 -38.26 -0.63 -2.35
N LYS A 338 -39.27 0.24 -2.22
CA LYS A 338 -39.36 1.15 -1.08
C LYS A 338 -39.54 0.31 0.18
N PHE A 339 -38.64 0.48 1.15
CA PHE A 339 -38.78 -0.15 2.46
C PHE A 339 -40.02 0.40 3.19
N ILE A 340 -40.82 -0.50 3.74
CA ILE A 340 -41.98 -0.18 4.57
C ILE A 340 -41.64 -0.66 5.99
N PRO A 341 -41.51 0.25 6.97
CA PRO A 341 -41.27 -0.14 8.36
C PRO A 341 -42.37 -1.05 8.90
N ALA A 342 -42.00 -1.95 9.82
CA ALA A 342 -42.96 -2.83 10.46
C ALA A 342 -43.98 -2.04 11.30
N THR A 343 -45.23 -2.54 11.32
CA THR A 343 -46.30 -2.00 12.17
C THR A 343 -46.40 -2.84 13.44
N PHE A 344 -46.59 -2.16 14.58
CA PHE A 344 -46.66 -2.80 15.89
C PHE A 344 -48.00 -2.53 16.56
N SER A 345 -48.47 -3.50 17.34
CA SER A 345 -49.69 -3.35 18.12
C SER A 345 -49.40 -2.59 19.42
N LYS A 346 -50.37 -1.79 19.88
CA LYS A 346 -50.27 -1.08 21.16
C LYS A 346 -50.00 -2.07 22.31
N GLY A 347 -48.94 -1.83 23.08
CA GLY A 347 -48.51 -2.68 24.18
C GLY A 347 -47.70 -3.92 23.78
N GLN A 348 -47.46 -4.16 22.49
CA GLN A 348 -46.60 -5.24 22.02
C GLN A 348 -45.16 -5.05 22.50
N THR A 349 -44.53 -6.12 23.00
CA THR A 349 -43.09 -6.15 23.19
C THR A 349 -42.45 -6.70 21.92
N VAL A 350 -41.60 -5.90 21.28
CA VAL A 350 -40.90 -6.21 20.04
C VAL A 350 -39.49 -6.62 20.41
N GLY A 351 -39.23 -7.92 20.44
CA GLY A 351 -37.89 -8.47 20.57
C GLY A 351 -37.12 -8.30 19.27
N GLY A 352 -35.88 -7.80 19.32
CA GLY A 352 -35.07 -7.70 18.11
C GLY A 352 -33.57 -7.51 18.31
N PHE A 353 -32.84 -7.68 17.22
CA PHE A 353 -31.39 -7.65 17.13
C PHE A 353 -30.94 -6.40 16.40
N ILE A 354 -30.02 -5.64 16.99
CA ILE A 354 -29.55 -4.39 16.42
C ILE A 354 -28.17 -4.60 15.78
N GLY A 355 -28.06 -4.23 14.52
CA GLY A 355 -26.78 -4.17 13.81
C GLY A 355 -26.40 -2.72 13.55
N ILE A 356 -25.16 -2.35 13.84
CA ILE A 356 -24.66 -0.97 13.69
C ILE A 356 -23.42 -0.97 12.82
N ASP A 357 -23.45 -0.22 11.74
CA ASP A 357 -22.30 0.05 10.88
C ASP A 357 -21.81 1.49 11.12
N GLY A 358 -20.77 1.62 11.93
CA GLY A 358 -20.06 2.87 12.18
C GLY A 358 -18.99 3.13 11.13
N GLY A 359 -19.43 3.47 9.91
CA GLY A 359 -18.55 3.71 8.77
C GLY A 359 -17.82 5.06 8.81
N SER A 360 -16.87 5.25 7.88
CA SER A 360 -16.03 6.47 7.83
C SER A 360 -16.77 7.74 7.36
N THR A 361 -17.83 7.59 6.56
CA THR A 361 -18.64 8.68 5.98
C THR A 361 -20.06 8.72 6.55
N SER A 362 -20.54 7.61 7.11
CA SER A 362 -21.96 7.44 7.47
C SER A 362 -22.12 6.33 8.49
N THR A 363 -23.05 6.53 9.41
CA THR A 363 -23.45 5.57 10.44
C THR A 363 -24.83 5.02 10.08
N LYS A 364 -24.99 3.69 10.14
CA LYS A 364 -26.26 3.03 9.83
C LYS A 364 -26.62 2.04 10.93
N ALA A 365 -27.90 1.87 11.18
CA ALA A 365 -28.39 0.86 12.09
C ALA A 365 -29.66 0.19 11.56
N VAL A 366 -29.82 -1.09 11.87
CA VAL A 366 -31.04 -1.85 11.56
C VAL A 366 -31.50 -2.64 12.78
N LEU A 367 -32.81 -2.85 12.87
CA LEU A 367 -33.44 -3.75 13.84
C LEU A 367 -34.01 -4.97 13.10
N LEU A 368 -33.57 -6.17 13.46
CA LEU A 368 -34.08 -7.44 12.94
C LEU A 368 -34.95 -8.18 13.96
N ASP A 369 -35.90 -8.98 13.51
CA ASP A 369 -36.58 -9.98 14.36
C ASP A 369 -35.76 -11.29 14.49
N GLU A 370 -36.29 -12.28 15.20
CA GLU A 370 -35.68 -13.61 15.40
C GLU A 370 -35.53 -14.44 14.12
N HIS A 371 -36.29 -14.13 13.07
CA HIS A 371 -36.15 -14.74 11.75
C HIS A 371 -35.22 -13.92 10.83
N GLY A 372 -34.67 -12.83 11.35
CA GLY A 372 -33.84 -11.88 10.64
C GLY A 372 -34.60 -10.96 9.68
N THR A 373 -35.92 -10.82 9.78
CA THR A 373 -36.69 -9.85 9.01
C THR A 373 -36.38 -8.43 9.49
N ILE A 374 -36.24 -7.46 8.58
CA ILE A 374 -35.95 -6.09 8.96
C ILE A 374 -37.22 -5.38 9.44
N LEU A 375 -37.19 -4.90 10.67
CA LEU A 375 -38.29 -4.17 11.31
C LEU A 375 -38.15 -2.65 11.13
N CYS A 376 -36.96 -2.11 11.42
CA CYS A 376 -36.66 -0.67 11.39
C CYS A 376 -35.25 -0.42 10.83
N LYS A 377 -35.02 0.80 10.32
CA LYS A 377 -33.73 1.25 9.77
C LYS A 377 -33.44 2.69 10.14
N ALA A 378 -32.17 3.01 10.33
CA ALA A 378 -31.67 4.37 10.48
C ALA A 378 -30.39 4.54 9.66
N TYR A 379 -30.26 5.70 9.00
CA TYR A 379 -29.10 6.06 8.19
C TYR A 379 -28.80 7.53 8.42
N GLN A 380 -27.55 7.86 8.74
CA GLN A 380 -27.08 9.25 8.78
C GLN A 380 -25.66 9.41 8.25
N LEU A 381 -25.35 10.59 7.73
CA LEU A 381 -23.97 10.98 7.44
C LEU A 381 -23.23 11.20 8.78
N SER A 382 -21.98 10.77 8.87
CA SER A 382 -21.24 10.85 10.12
C SER A 382 -20.80 12.29 10.39
N ASN A 383 -21.04 12.75 11.63
CA ASN A 383 -20.54 14.04 12.10
C ASN A 383 -19.11 13.97 12.66
N GLY A 384 -18.43 12.83 12.47
CA GLY A 384 -17.06 12.59 12.90
C GLY A 384 -16.93 12.01 14.32
N ASN A 385 -18.04 11.84 15.05
CA ASN A 385 -18.04 11.19 16.36
C ASN A 385 -18.91 9.92 16.36
N PRO A 386 -18.30 8.72 16.34
CA PRO A 386 -19.05 7.47 16.22
C PRO A 386 -19.91 7.14 17.45
N ILE A 387 -19.52 7.57 18.65
CA ILE A 387 -20.30 7.34 19.88
C ILE A 387 -21.57 8.17 19.83
N GLN A 388 -21.44 9.47 19.53
CA GLN A 388 -22.59 10.37 19.41
C GLN A 388 -23.53 9.94 18.29
N ASP A 389 -22.98 9.62 17.11
CA ASP A 389 -23.77 9.13 15.97
C ASP A 389 -24.56 7.86 16.36
N THR A 390 -23.95 6.98 17.16
CA THR A 390 -24.59 5.74 17.62
C THR A 390 -25.74 6.01 18.59
N ILE A 391 -25.60 6.95 19.54
CA ILE A 391 -26.68 7.34 20.45
C ILE A 391 -27.91 7.78 19.63
N GLU A 392 -27.69 8.61 18.61
CA GLU A 392 -28.75 9.09 17.72
C GLU A 392 -29.40 7.95 16.92
N MET A 393 -28.62 6.98 16.45
CA MET A 393 -29.16 5.79 15.77
C MET A 393 -30.07 4.94 16.67
N PHE A 394 -29.67 4.70 17.92
CA PHE A 394 -30.49 3.95 18.86
C PHE A 394 -31.80 4.69 19.20
N GLU A 395 -31.73 6.01 19.43
CA GLU A 395 -32.92 6.84 19.66
C GLU A 395 -33.86 6.81 18.45
N ASN A 396 -33.33 6.83 17.24
CA ASN A 396 -34.12 6.74 16.02
C ASN A 396 -34.84 5.38 15.89
N LEU A 397 -34.13 4.26 16.08
CA LEU A 397 -34.74 2.92 16.03
C LEU A 397 -35.79 2.73 17.13
N ARG A 398 -35.47 3.16 18.36
CA ARG A 398 -36.41 3.16 19.49
C ARG A 398 -37.65 3.98 19.18
N GLY A 399 -37.47 5.19 18.66
CA GLY A 399 -38.56 6.10 18.30
C GLY A 399 -39.51 5.51 17.27
N GLN A 400 -39.02 4.76 16.27
CA GLN A 400 -39.86 4.09 15.27
C GLN A 400 -40.79 3.01 15.87
N VAL A 401 -40.36 2.35 16.95
CA VAL A 401 -41.15 1.33 17.67
C VAL A 401 -42.08 1.99 18.69
N GLU A 402 -41.53 2.86 19.54
CA GLU A 402 -42.27 3.46 20.66
C GLU A 402 -43.30 4.51 20.22
N ALA A 403 -43.11 5.18 19.07
CA ALA A 403 -44.14 6.06 18.49
C ALA A 403 -45.45 5.31 18.16
N GLN A 404 -45.40 3.99 18.00
CA GLN A 404 -46.56 3.11 17.79
C GLN A 404 -47.13 2.58 19.11
N ASN A 405 -46.68 3.08 20.27
CA ASN A 405 -47.01 2.59 21.62
C ASN A 405 -46.64 1.12 21.86
N ALA A 406 -45.60 0.62 21.19
CA ALA A 406 -44.97 -0.66 21.45
C ALA A 406 -43.70 -0.49 22.31
N LYS A 407 -43.20 -1.56 22.91
CA LYS A 407 -41.96 -1.58 23.70
C LYS A 407 -40.87 -2.34 22.93
N LEU A 408 -39.69 -1.76 22.80
CA LEU A 408 -38.53 -2.43 22.22
C LEU A 408 -37.77 -3.22 23.28
N GLU A 409 -37.51 -4.50 23.01
CA GLU A 409 -36.60 -5.36 23.77
C GLU A 409 -35.45 -5.79 22.87
N VAL A 410 -34.22 -5.48 23.29
CA VAL A 410 -33.02 -5.80 22.51
C VAL A 410 -32.51 -7.18 22.92
N LEU A 411 -32.55 -8.14 22.00
CA LEU A 411 -32.12 -9.54 22.19
C LEU A 411 -30.65 -9.77 21.84
N GLY A 412 -30.06 -8.85 21.07
CA GLY A 412 -28.65 -8.83 20.74
C GLY A 412 -28.22 -7.58 19.98
N VAL A 413 -26.93 -7.25 20.09
CA VAL A 413 -26.30 -6.10 19.42
C VAL A 413 -25.00 -6.55 18.77
N ALA A 414 -24.81 -6.18 17.51
CA ALA A 414 -23.57 -6.37 16.78
C ALA A 414 -23.10 -5.06 16.15
N THR A 415 -21.79 -4.85 16.13
CA THR A 415 -21.16 -3.68 15.53
C THR A 415 -20.28 -4.06 14.35
N THR A 416 -20.19 -3.19 13.35
CA THR A 416 -19.30 -3.29 12.20
C THR A 416 -18.87 -1.87 11.79
N GLY A 417 -18.08 -1.74 10.73
CA GLY A 417 -17.52 -0.46 10.31
C GLY A 417 -16.18 -0.14 10.99
N TYR A 418 -15.64 1.02 10.67
CA TYR A 418 -14.39 1.56 11.23
C TYR A 418 -14.45 1.72 12.76
N ALA A 419 -15.64 1.95 13.32
CA ALA A 419 -15.83 2.17 14.74
C ALA A 419 -16.19 0.91 15.54
N LYS A 420 -16.20 -0.29 14.92
CA LYS A 420 -16.76 -1.50 15.52
C LYS A 420 -16.22 -1.85 16.92
N ASP A 421 -14.91 -1.74 17.14
CA ASP A 421 -14.25 -2.17 18.38
C ASP A 421 -14.62 -1.21 19.52
N ILE A 422 -14.53 0.09 19.25
CA ILE A 422 -14.93 1.16 20.19
C ILE A 422 -16.41 1.01 20.54
N LEU A 423 -17.27 0.82 19.54
CA LEU A 423 -18.71 0.68 19.77
C LEU A 423 -19.04 -0.61 20.53
N LYS A 424 -18.30 -1.71 20.29
CA LYS A 424 -18.47 -2.95 21.05
C LYS A 424 -18.17 -2.74 22.52
N ASP A 425 -17.07 -2.08 22.85
CA ASP A 425 -16.67 -1.86 24.24
C ASP A 425 -17.58 -0.83 24.94
N VAL A 426 -18.03 0.21 24.23
CA VAL A 426 -18.94 1.24 24.77
C VAL A 426 -20.34 0.68 25.03
N LEU A 427 -20.87 -0.12 24.11
CA LEU A 427 -22.24 -0.64 24.17
C LEU A 427 -22.33 -1.98 24.91
N HIS A 428 -21.19 -2.61 25.21
CA HIS A 428 -21.11 -4.04 25.54
C HIS A 428 -21.80 -4.90 24.48
N ALA A 429 -21.58 -4.57 23.19
CA ALA A 429 -22.16 -5.32 22.09
C ALA A 429 -21.64 -6.75 22.08
N ASP A 430 -22.47 -7.68 21.61
CA ASP A 430 -22.21 -9.11 21.70
C ASP A 430 -21.08 -9.55 20.75
N VAL A 431 -20.94 -8.85 19.62
CA VAL A 431 -19.92 -9.13 18.61
C VAL A 431 -19.53 -7.89 17.81
N ALA A 432 -18.24 -7.77 17.50
CA ALA A 432 -17.69 -6.79 16.56
C ALA A 432 -17.26 -7.52 15.30
N LEU A 433 -18.00 -7.34 14.21
CA LEU A 433 -17.80 -8.02 12.94
C LEU A 433 -16.99 -7.14 11.99
N VAL A 434 -16.10 -7.73 11.20
CA VAL A 434 -15.44 -7.01 10.10
C VAL A 434 -16.46 -6.73 9.00
N GLU A 435 -16.41 -5.54 8.38
CA GLU A 435 -17.34 -5.12 7.32
C GLU A 435 -17.44 -6.13 6.18
N THR A 436 -16.32 -6.70 5.72
CA THR A 436 -16.30 -7.72 4.65
C THR A 436 -17.20 -8.90 4.98
N VAL A 437 -17.16 -9.38 6.22
CA VAL A 437 -18.01 -10.49 6.69
C VAL A 437 -19.45 -10.01 6.78
N ALA A 438 -19.70 -8.83 7.35
CA ALA A 438 -21.05 -8.28 7.46
C ALA A 438 -21.73 -8.13 6.08
N HIS A 439 -21.05 -7.50 5.11
CA HIS A 439 -21.56 -7.38 3.74
C HIS A 439 -21.81 -8.75 3.09
N THR A 440 -20.95 -9.74 3.34
CA THR A 440 -21.12 -11.12 2.88
C THR A 440 -22.38 -11.77 3.46
N GLU A 441 -22.56 -11.72 4.78
CA GLU A 441 -23.73 -12.30 5.46
C GLU A 441 -25.03 -11.60 5.01
N SER A 442 -24.99 -10.29 4.78
CA SER A 442 -26.14 -9.58 4.19
C SER A 442 -26.46 -10.07 2.78
N ALA A 443 -25.45 -10.27 1.93
CA ALA A 443 -25.70 -10.75 0.57
C ALA A 443 -26.24 -12.20 0.57
N LEU A 444 -25.64 -13.09 1.35
CA LEU A 444 -26.05 -14.50 1.47
C LEU A 444 -27.46 -14.67 2.06
N LYS A 445 -27.91 -13.71 2.87
CA LYS A 445 -29.28 -13.71 3.40
C LYS A 445 -30.34 -13.40 2.34
N PHE A 446 -30.04 -12.47 1.42
CA PHE A 446 -31.02 -11.94 0.47
C PHE A 446 -30.97 -12.60 -0.90
N TYR A 447 -29.83 -13.16 -1.28
CA TYR A 447 -29.62 -13.76 -2.59
C TYR A 447 -28.97 -15.11 -2.43
N ASP A 448 -29.54 -16.11 -3.09
CA ASP A 448 -28.93 -17.42 -3.23
C ASP A 448 -27.67 -17.30 -4.09
N ASP A 449 -26.62 -18.07 -3.79
CA ASP A 449 -25.41 -18.23 -4.62
C ASP A 449 -24.84 -16.94 -5.29
N PRO A 450 -24.59 -15.84 -4.53
CA PRO A 450 -23.87 -14.70 -5.07
C PRO A 450 -22.42 -15.09 -5.35
N HIS A 451 -21.89 -14.74 -6.53
CA HIS A 451 -20.51 -15.02 -6.90
C HIS A 451 -19.56 -13.86 -6.57
N VAL A 452 -20.02 -12.63 -6.75
CA VAL A 452 -19.22 -11.42 -6.51
C VAL A 452 -20.07 -10.37 -5.81
N ILE A 453 -19.59 -9.86 -4.68
CA ILE A 453 -20.17 -8.72 -3.99
C ILE A 453 -19.28 -7.51 -4.25
N VAL A 454 -19.88 -6.41 -4.67
CA VAL A 454 -19.20 -5.15 -4.99
C VAL A 454 -19.74 -4.07 -4.06
N ASP A 455 -19.04 -3.84 -2.95
CA ASP A 455 -19.35 -2.76 -2.01
C ASP A 455 -18.53 -1.51 -2.37
N VAL A 456 -19.20 -0.49 -2.88
CA VAL A 456 -18.59 0.81 -3.15
C VAL A 456 -19.08 1.81 -2.09
N GLY A 457 -18.21 2.02 -1.10
CA GLY A 457 -18.43 2.95 0.00
C GLY A 457 -17.97 4.38 -0.31
N GLY A 458 -18.03 5.23 0.71
CA GLY A 458 -17.52 6.59 0.63
C GLY A 458 -16.00 6.62 0.44
N GLN A 459 -15.25 5.96 1.31
CA GLN A 459 -13.78 6.01 1.29
C GLN A 459 -13.13 4.72 0.78
N ASP A 460 -13.86 3.62 0.74
CA ASP A 460 -13.34 2.31 0.38
C ASP A 460 -14.16 1.60 -0.69
N ILE A 461 -13.49 0.64 -1.33
CA ILE A 461 -14.07 -0.29 -2.30
C ILE A 461 -13.73 -1.69 -1.80
N LYS A 462 -14.75 -2.54 -1.73
CA LYS A 462 -14.61 -3.94 -1.33
C LYS A 462 -15.21 -4.82 -2.41
N LEU A 463 -14.37 -5.60 -3.07
CA LEU A 463 -14.80 -6.68 -3.94
C LEU A 463 -14.64 -7.98 -3.17
N ILE A 464 -15.72 -8.74 -2.97
CA ILE A 464 -15.68 -10.02 -2.27
C ILE A 464 -16.10 -11.10 -3.27
N VAL A 465 -15.19 -12.03 -3.54
CA VAL A 465 -15.40 -13.16 -4.45
C VAL A 465 -15.77 -14.36 -3.60
N LEU A 466 -16.90 -14.97 -3.95
CA LEU A 466 -17.44 -16.12 -3.26
C LEU A 466 -17.32 -17.36 -4.16
N HIS A 467 -17.10 -18.50 -3.52
CA HIS A 467 -17.20 -19.82 -4.14
C HIS A 467 -17.99 -20.74 -3.21
N ASN A 468 -19.13 -21.26 -3.67
CA ASN A 468 -20.05 -22.09 -2.87
C ASN A 468 -20.44 -21.42 -1.53
N GLY A 469 -20.81 -20.14 -1.56
CA GLY A 469 -21.19 -19.36 -0.38
C GLY A 469 -20.06 -19.04 0.60
N ARG A 470 -18.79 -19.33 0.26
CA ARG A 470 -17.62 -19.03 1.08
C ARG A 470 -16.75 -17.96 0.44
N VAL A 471 -16.18 -17.07 1.25
CA VAL A 471 -15.22 -16.08 0.76
C VAL A 471 -13.97 -16.76 0.26
N LYS A 472 -13.74 -16.63 -1.05
CA LYS A 472 -12.58 -17.15 -1.77
C LYS A 472 -11.46 -16.10 -1.80
N ASP A 473 -11.80 -14.89 -2.21
CA ASP A 473 -10.87 -13.78 -2.25
C ASP A 473 -11.63 -12.50 -1.95
N PHE A 474 -10.90 -11.47 -1.55
CA PHE A 474 -11.47 -10.14 -1.45
C PHE A 474 -10.40 -9.10 -1.76
N LYS A 475 -10.78 -8.13 -2.59
CA LYS A 475 -9.96 -6.97 -2.91
C LYS A 475 -10.50 -5.78 -2.14
N LEU A 476 -9.65 -5.24 -1.27
CA LEU A 476 -9.97 -4.06 -0.49
C LEU A 476 -9.08 -2.93 -0.94
N ASN A 477 -9.69 -1.78 -1.13
CA ASN A 477 -8.96 -0.54 -1.25
C ASN A 477 -9.48 0.44 -0.21
N THR A 478 -8.66 0.70 0.80
CA THR A 478 -8.91 1.68 1.86
C THR A 478 -7.99 2.89 1.76
N GLN A 479 -7.12 2.94 0.73
CA GLN A 479 -6.00 3.89 0.65
C GLN A 479 -6.06 4.78 -0.60
N CYS A 480 -6.72 4.32 -1.66
CA CYS A 480 -6.84 5.03 -2.92
C CYS A 480 -8.27 5.56 -3.08
N SER A 481 -8.40 6.86 -3.38
CA SER A 481 -9.70 7.48 -3.65
C SER A 481 -10.23 7.20 -5.06
N ALA A 482 -9.46 6.52 -5.91
CA ALA A 482 -9.90 6.21 -7.26
C ALA A 482 -11.04 5.21 -7.23
N GLY A 483 -12.22 5.64 -7.68
CA GLY A 483 -13.40 4.79 -7.83
C GLY A 483 -14.27 4.65 -6.58
N ASN A 484 -14.12 5.51 -5.56
CA ASN A 484 -15.00 5.53 -4.38
C ASN A 484 -16.02 6.68 -4.42
N GLY A 485 -17.03 6.61 -3.55
CA GLY A 485 -18.12 7.60 -3.51
C GLY A 485 -17.67 9.01 -3.08
N TYR A 486 -16.69 9.11 -2.20
CA TYR A 486 -16.20 10.39 -1.70
C TYR A 486 -15.52 11.21 -2.80
N PHE A 487 -14.80 10.56 -3.71
CA PHE A 487 -14.23 11.26 -4.87
C PHE A 487 -15.33 11.92 -5.71
N LEU A 488 -16.38 11.17 -6.05
CA LEU A 488 -17.53 11.67 -6.80
C LEU A 488 -18.25 12.81 -6.05
N GLN A 489 -18.48 12.63 -4.74
CA GLN A 489 -19.09 13.64 -3.89
C GLN A 489 -18.26 14.93 -3.87
N SER A 490 -16.95 14.83 -3.60
CA SER A 490 -16.06 15.99 -3.51
C SER A 490 -15.94 16.74 -4.84
N THR A 491 -16.02 16.04 -5.97
CA THR A 491 -16.03 16.69 -7.30
C THR A 491 -17.34 17.41 -7.56
N ALA A 492 -18.48 16.80 -7.22
CA ALA A 492 -19.79 17.45 -7.35
C ALA A 492 -19.88 18.71 -6.46
N GLU A 493 -19.47 18.60 -5.19
CA GLU A 493 -19.39 19.74 -4.26
C GLU A 493 -18.41 20.81 -4.76
N GLY A 494 -17.28 20.40 -5.37
CA GLY A 494 -16.32 21.30 -6.03
C GLY A 494 -16.91 22.08 -7.21
N PHE A 495 -17.96 21.56 -7.86
CA PHE A 495 -18.77 22.28 -8.85
C PHE A 495 -19.94 23.05 -8.24
N GLY A 496 -20.12 23.03 -6.92
CA GLY A 496 -21.25 23.65 -6.23
C GLY A 496 -22.56 22.86 -6.34
N LEU A 497 -22.50 21.56 -6.65
CA LEU A 497 -23.64 20.68 -6.86
C LEU A 497 -23.87 19.78 -5.63
N LYS A 498 -25.13 19.43 -5.36
CA LYS A 498 -25.47 18.44 -4.33
C LYS A 498 -25.26 17.03 -4.85
N VAL A 499 -24.78 16.13 -3.99
CA VAL A 499 -24.48 14.74 -4.39
C VAL A 499 -25.74 13.97 -4.80
N GLU A 500 -26.90 14.32 -4.23
CA GLU A 500 -28.20 13.73 -4.56
C GLU A 500 -28.65 14.06 -5.98
N GLU A 501 -28.19 15.17 -6.55
CA GLU A 501 -28.53 15.62 -7.91
C GLU A 501 -27.59 15.02 -8.96
N TYR A 502 -26.51 14.35 -8.55
CA TYR A 502 -25.47 13.82 -9.44
C TYR A 502 -26.06 12.97 -10.56
N ALA A 503 -26.89 11.98 -10.20
CA ALA A 503 -27.37 10.99 -11.17
C ALA A 503 -28.20 11.64 -12.28
N ASP A 504 -29.14 12.51 -11.91
CA ASP A 504 -30.02 13.16 -12.88
C ASP A 504 -29.25 14.14 -13.79
N LEU A 505 -28.25 14.85 -13.26
CA LEU A 505 -27.36 15.70 -14.06
C LEU A 505 -26.50 14.88 -15.04
N ALA A 506 -25.90 13.78 -14.55
CA ALA A 506 -25.09 12.90 -15.40
C ALA A 506 -25.91 12.25 -16.54
N PHE A 507 -27.18 11.92 -16.30
CA PHE A 507 -28.08 11.41 -17.34
C PHE A 507 -28.54 12.48 -18.34
N ALA A 508 -28.50 13.76 -17.97
CA ALA A 508 -28.82 14.86 -18.89
C ALA A 508 -27.70 15.14 -19.91
N ALA A 509 -26.49 14.66 -19.67
CA ALA A 509 -25.35 14.85 -20.56
C ALA A 509 -25.51 14.03 -21.86
N GLN A 510 -25.49 14.72 -23.01
CA GLN A 510 -25.54 14.09 -24.34
C GLN A 510 -24.17 13.54 -24.77
N SER A 511 -23.10 14.14 -24.27
CA SER A 511 -21.71 13.76 -24.48
C SER A 511 -20.94 13.84 -23.17
N MET A 512 -19.85 13.08 -23.07
CA MET A 512 -18.98 13.10 -21.89
C MET A 512 -17.51 12.95 -22.29
N PRO A 513 -16.57 13.52 -21.52
CA PRO A 513 -15.15 13.28 -21.75
C PRO A 513 -14.78 11.84 -21.38
N VAL A 514 -13.75 11.29 -22.05
CA VAL A 514 -13.27 9.94 -21.79
C VAL A 514 -12.10 9.99 -20.80
N PHE A 515 -12.37 9.63 -19.56
CA PHE A 515 -11.33 9.48 -18.54
C PHE A 515 -10.51 8.20 -18.73
N GLY A 516 -9.20 8.30 -18.52
CA GLY A 516 -8.37 7.15 -18.23
C GLY A 516 -8.72 6.59 -16.85
N TYR A 517 -8.78 5.25 -16.73
CA TYR A 517 -8.88 4.63 -15.40
C TYR A 517 -7.49 4.58 -14.76
N GLY A 518 -7.43 4.75 -13.45
CA GLY A 518 -6.17 4.83 -12.72
C GLY A 518 -6.27 5.72 -11.49
N CYS A 519 -5.17 6.38 -11.17
CA CYS A 519 -5.05 7.21 -9.97
C CYS A 519 -6.06 8.37 -9.95
N ALA A 520 -6.70 8.60 -8.80
CA ALA A 520 -7.59 9.76 -8.60
C ALA A 520 -6.88 11.09 -8.85
N VAL A 521 -5.57 11.17 -8.59
CA VAL A 521 -4.77 12.36 -8.88
C VAL A 521 -4.71 12.62 -10.39
N PHE A 522 -4.53 11.57 -11.20
CA PHE A 522 -4.54 11.72 -12.67
C PHE A 522 -5.93 12.11 -13.16
N MET A 523 -6.99 11.51 -12.59
CA MET A 523 -8.35 11.92 -12.92
C MET A 523 -8.64 13.36 -12.51
N GLN A 524 -8.08 13.87 -11.42
CA GLN A 524 -8.18 15.28 -11.07
C GLN A 524 -7.47 16.18 -12.09
N SER A 525 -6.28 15.79 -12.54
CA SER A 525 -5.60 16.48 -13.64
C SER A 525 -6.43 16.43 -14.93
N ASP A 526 -7.06 15.29 -15.23
CA ASP A 526 -7.97 15.13 -16.36
C ASP A 526 -9.22 16.01 -16.22
N ILE A 527 -9.83 16.13 -15.03
CA ILE A 527 -10.95 17.06 -14.78
C ILE A 527 -10.52 18.48 -15.16
N VAL A 528 -9.36 18.94 -14.69
CA VAL A 528 -8.85 20.27 -15.02
C VAL A 528 -8.59 20.42 -16.53
N ASN A 529 -8.03 19.40 -17.18
CA ASN A 529 -7.81 19.38 -18.62
C ASN A 529 -9.13 19.41 -19.40
N PHE A 530 -10.16 18.70 -18.95
CA PHE A 530 -11.48 18.71 -19.58
C PHE A 530 -12.20 20.04 -19.35
N GLN A 531 -12.08 20.63 -18.17
CA GLN A 531 -12.54 22.00 -17.95
C GLN A 531 -11.83 22.99 -18.90
N ARG A 532 -10.52 22.84 -19.12
CA ARG A 532 -9.74 23.63 -20.11
C ARG A 532 -10.29 23.47 -21.53
N GLN A 533 -10.69 22.26 -21.92
CA GLN A 533 -11.34 21.98 -23.21
C GLN A 533 -12.81 22.45 -23.26
N GLY A 534 -13.34 22.99 -22.16
CA GLY A 534 -14.68 23.57 -22.07
C GLY A 534 -15.79 22.59 -21.67
N TRP A 535 -15.48 21.36 -21.25
CA TRP A 535 -16.47 20.38 -20.78
C TRP A 535 -17.26 20.92 -19.59
N ARG A 536 -18.59 20.76 -19.61
CA ARG A 536 -19.49 21.22 -18.55
C ARG A 536 -19.50 20.25 -17.38
N ALA A 537 -19.98 20.71 -16.22
CA ALA A 537 -20.01 19.91 -15.00
C ALA A 537 -20.80 18.61 -15.20
N GLU A 538 -22.01 18.67 -15.77
CA GLU A 538 -22.85 17.50 -16.04
C GLU A 538 -22.19 16.47 -16.96
N GLU A 539 -21.44 16.95 -17.98
CA GLU A 539 -20.67 16.10 -18.90
C GLU A 539 -19.51 15.40 -18.18
N ILE A 540 -18.78 16.15 -17.32
CA ILE A 540 -17.68 15.62 -16.52
C ILE A 540 -18.21 14.59 -15.51
N LEU A 541 -19.33 14.85 -14.83
CA LEU A 541 -19.96 13.91 -13.90
C LEU A 541 -20.35 12.60 -14.59
N ALA A 542 -20.86 12.66 -15.83
CA ALA A 542 -21.15 11.48 -16.64
C ALA A 542 -19.86 10.69 -16.97
N GLY A 543 -18.79 11.37 -17.37
CA GLY A 543 -17.49 10.75 -17.64
C GLY A 543 -16.88 10.08 -16.39
N LEU A 544 -17.04 10.70 -15.22
CA LEU A 544 -16.58 10.17 -13.93
C LEU A 544 -17.38 8.94 -13.49
N ALA A 545 -18.70 8.93 -13.71
CA ALA A 545 -19.52 7.74 -13.48
C ALA A 545 -19.09 6.59 -14.40
N ALA A 546 -18.83 6.88 -15.68
CA ALA A 546 -18.42 5.88 -16.68
C ALA A 546 -17.04 5.26 -16.41
N VAL A 547 -16.11 5.99 -15.77
CA VAL A 547 -14.76 5.47 -15.44
C VAL A 547 -14.72 4.75 -14.10
N LEU A 548 -15.67 5.00 -13.19
CA LEU A 548 -15.74 4.34 -11.88
C LEU A 548 -15.63 2.80 -11.94
N PRO A 549 -16.41 2.06 -12.74
CA PRO A 549 -16.27 0.61 -12.82
C PRO A 549 -14.89 0.16 -13.30
N LYS A 550 -14.26 0.90 -14.22
CA LYS A 550 -12.90 0.60 -14.66
C LYS A 550 -11.91 0.77 -13.50
N ASN A 551 -12.11 1.77 -12.65
CA ASN A 551 -11.31 1.92 -11.44
C ASN A 551 -11.57 0.80 -10.44
N VAL A 552 -12.83 0.43 -10.19
CA VAL A 552 -13.18 -0.66 -9.27
C VAL A 552 -12.59 -1.99 -9.72
N PHE A 553 -12.84 -2.42 -10.96
CA PHE A 553 -12.47 -3.75 -11.42
C PHE A 553 -11.06 -3.85 -12.00
N LEU A 554 -10.62 -2.88 -12.83
CA LEU A 554 -9.35 -2.97 -13.55
C LEU A 554 -8.18 -2.38 -12.77
N TYR A 555 -8.39 -1.28 -12.04
CA TYR A 555 -7.32 -0.63 -11.29
C TYR A 555 -7.20 -1.16 -9.87
N VAL A 556 -8.28 -1.09 -9.11
CA VAL A 556 -8.32 -1.43 -7.68
C VAL A 556 -8.28 -2.94 -7.50
N ALA A 557 -9.21 -3.67 -8.13
CA ALA A 557 -9.24 -5.12 -8.00
C ALA A 557 -8.17 -5.82 -8.86
N SER A 558 -7.64 -5.14 -9.89
CA SER A 558 -6.69 -5.71 -10.87
C SER A 558 -7.22 -6.98 -11.54
N ILE A 559 -8.52 -6.99 -11.89
CA ILE A 559 -9.21 -8.13 -12.49
C ILE A 559 -9.59 -7.78 -13.94
N PRO A 560 -8.76 -8.15 -14.93
CA PRO A 560 -9.06 -7.88 -16.33
C PRO A 560 -10.16 -8.78 -16.90
N ASN A 561 -10.39 -9.95 -16.30
CA ASN A 561 -11.38 -10.93 -16.75
C ASN A 561 -12.44 -11.17 -15.68
N LEU A 562 -13.52 -10.36 -15.68
CA LEU A 562 -14.62 -10.48 -14.73
C LEU A 562 -15.37 -11.82 -14.86
N ALA A 563 -15.41 -12.41 -16.06
CA ALA A 563 -16.11 -13.67 -16.29
C ALA A 563 -15.48 -14.85 -15.52
N ALA A 564 -14.20 -14.74 -15.13
CA ALA A 564 -13.52 -15.72 -14.29
C ALA A 564 -14.02 -15.70 -12.83
N LEU A 565 -14.68 -14.63 -12.39
CA LEU A 565 -15.18 -14.50 -11.02
C LEU A 565 -16.55 -15.16 -10.79
N GLY A 566 -17.23 -15.56 -11.87
CA GLY A 566 -18.63 -16.00 -11.83
C GLY A 566 -19.59 -14.96 -12.41
N SER A 567 -20.85 -15.34 -12.62
CA SER A 567 -21.82 -14.57 -13.41
C SER A 567 -22.91 -13.85 -12.61
N ARG A 568 -22.85 -13.85 -11.27
CA ARG A 568 -23.87 -13.24 -10.40
C ARG A 568 -23.21 -12.20 -9.50
N PHE A 569 -23.48 -10.93 -9.77
CA PHE A 569 -22.89 -9.78 -9.10
C PHE A 569 -23.94 -9.09 -8.22
N VAL A 570 -23.58 -8.81 -6.97
CA VAL A 570 -24.41 -8.07 -6.01
C VAL A 570 -23.73 -6.74 -5.70
N LEU A 571 -24.34 -5.64 -6.14
CA LEU A 571 -23.86 -4.27 -5.90
C LEU A 571 -24.42 -3.76 -4.56
N GLN A 572 -23.51 -3.35 -3.67
CA GLN A 572 -23.79 -2.84 -2.33
C GLN A 572 -23.01 -1.53 -2.07
N GLY A 573 -23.30 -0.86 -0.96
CA GLY A 573 -22.65 0.37 -0.55
C GLY A 573 -23.46 1.63 -0.83
N GLY A 574 -23.06 2.73 -0.20
CA GLY A 574 -23.74 4.02 -0.30
C GLY A 574 -23.70 4.62 -1.71
N THR A 575 -22.65 4.36 -2.49
CA THR A 575 -22.51 4.86 -3.86
C THR A 575 -23.55 4.28 -4.81
N GLN A 576 -24.10 3.10 -4.50
CA GLN A 576 -25.14 2.45 -5.31
C GLN A 576 -26.51 3.14 -5.23
N ASN A 577 -26.65 4.18 -4.39
CA ASN A 577 -27.78 5.10 -4.45
C ASN A 577 -27.75 5.98 -5.72
N ASN A 578 -26.57 6.17 -6.34
CA ASN A 578 -26.41 6.95 -7.56
C ASN A 578 -26.64 6.07 -8.80
N LEU A 579 -27.80 6.20 -9.43
CA LEU A 579 -28.18 5.37 -10.59
C LEU A 579 -27.29 5.57 -11.82
N ALA A 580 -26.61 6.72 -11.97
CA ALA A 580 -25.64 6.90 -13.06
C ALA A 580 -24.41 6.01 -12.87
N VAL A 581 -23.98 5.80 -11.62
CA VAL A 581 -22.91 4.85 -11.29
C VAL A 581 -23.37 3.42 -11.53
N VAL A 582 -24.57 3.06 -11.05
CA VAL A 582 -25.14 1.72 -11.29
C VAL A 582 -25.22 1.42 -12.79
N LYS A 583 -25.67 2.38 -13.62
CA LYS A 583 -25.73 2.20 -15.08
C LYS A 583 -24.35 1.89 -15.66
N ALA A 584 -23.35 2.68 -15.28
CA ALA A 584 -21.97 2.47 -15.73
C ALA A 584 -21.41 1.11 -15.30
N GLU A 585 -21.65 0.67 -14.06
CA GLU A 585 -21.22 -0.65 -13.56
C GLU A 585 -21.91 -1.79 -14.30
N VAL A 586 -23.23 -1.72 -14.48
CA VAL A 586 -24.02 -2.71 -15.22
C VAL A 586 -23.54 -2.82 -16.67
N ASP A 587 -23.33 -1.69 -17.35
CA ASP A 587 -22.85 -1.67 -18.73
C ASP A 587 -21.45 -2.27 -18.84
N PHE A 588 -20.56 -1.93 -17.90
CA PHE A 588 -19.19 -2.44 -17.87
C PHE A 588 -19.14 -3.96 -17.61
N ILE A 589 -19.93 -4.46 -16.65
CA ILE A 589 -20.04 -5.89 -16.35
C ILE A 589 -20.60 -6.62 -17.58
N ASN A 590 -21.71 -6.15 -18.15
CA ASN A 590 -22.28 -6.75 -19.37
C ASN A 590 -21.29 -6.77 -20.54
N ALA A 591 -20.55 -5.68 -20.76
CA ALA A 591 -19.54 -5.60 -21.82
C ALA A 591 -18.39 -6.61 -21.60
N SER A 592 -17.97 -6.81 -20.36
CA SER A 592 -16.89 -7.74 -20.00
C SER A 592 -17.23 -9.22 -20.25
N PHE A 593 -18.52 -9.55 -20.34
CA PHE A 593 -18.99 -10.92 -20.59
C PHE A 593 -19.22 -11.25 -22.08
N ARG A 594 -19.13 -10.27 -22.99
CA ARG A 594 -19.36 -10.46 -24.42
C ARG A 594 -18.46 -11.54 -25.03
N ALA A 595 -17.17 -11.54 -24.67
CA ALA A 595 -16.21 -12.53 -25.17
C ALA A 595 -16.49 -13.95 -24.64
N ALA A 596 -17.13 -14.07 -23.47
CA ALA A 596 -17.50 -15.35 -22.88
C ALA A 596 -18.82 -15.92 -23.42
N GLY A 597 -19.57 -15.14 -24.23
CA GLY A 597 -20.88 -15.55 -24.76
C GLY A 597 -21.95 -15.80 -23.70
N LYS A 598 -21.78 -15.24 -22.50
CA LYS A 598 -22.69 -15.39 -21.35
C LYS A 598 -23.31 -14.04 -21.00
N LYS A 599 -24.51 -14.04 -20.43
CA LYS A 599 -25.12 -12.84 -19.84
C LYS A 599 -24.96 -12.89 -18.32
N PRO A 600 -24.29 -11.92 -17.68
CA PRO A 600 -24.21 -11.86 -16.23
C PRO A 600 -25.54 -11.37 -15.65
N GLU A 601 -25.82 -11.80 -14.42
CA GLU A 601 -26.89 -11.25 -13.59
C GLU A 601 -26.26 -10.20 -12.67
N VAL A 602 -26.73 -8.96 -12.76
CA VAL A 602 -26.27 -7.85 -11.92
C VAL A 602 -27.44 -7.39 -11.06
N ILE A 603 -27.30 -7.55 -9.75
CA ILE A 603 -28.31 -7.27 -8.75
C ILE A 603 -27.85 -6.05 -7.95
N VAL A 604 -28.70 -5.05 -7.80
CA VAL A 604 -28.46 -3.99 -6.80
C VAL A 604 -29.15 -4.40 -5.51
N HIS A 605 -28.40 -4.48 -4.42
CA HIS A 605 -28.94 -4.90 -3.14
C HIS A 605 -30.08 -3.95 -2.73
N GLU A 606 -31.26 -4.49 -2.42
CA GLU A 606 -32.46 -3.70 -2.09
C GLU A 606 -32.20 -2.70 -0.93
N HIS A 607 -31.23 -3.01 -0.08
CA HIS A 607 -30.77 -2.21 1.07
C HIS A 607 -29.27 -1.92 0.98
N CYS A 608 -28.80 -1.47 -0.19
CA CYS A 608 -27.37 -1.32 -0.48
C CYS A 608 -26.62 -0.46 0.55
N GLY A 609 -27.26 0.61 1.06
CA GLY A 609 -26.65 1.52 2.05
C GLY A 609 -26.51 0.94 3.46
N GLU A 610 -27.39 0.02 3.86
CA GLU A 610 -27.44 -0.57 5.20
C GLU A 610 -26.94 -2.02 5.26
N SER A 611 -26.44 -2.56 4.15
CA SER A 611 -26.01 -3.96 4.03
C SER A 611 -24.99 -4.40 5.10
N GLY A 612 -24.02 -3.55 5.44
CA GLY A 612 -23.10 -3.82 6.56
C GLY A 612 -23.83 -3.99 7.91
N ALA A 613 -24.74 -3.07 8.26
CA ALA A 613 -25.52 -3.15 9.49
C ALA A 613 -26.43 -4.40 9.53
N ILE A 614 -27.03 -4.76 8.39
CA ILE A 614 -27.84 -5.98 8.24
C ILE A 614 -27.00 -7.22 8.54
N GLY A 615 -25.83 -7.34 7.93
CA GLY A 615 -24.94 -8.48 8.18
C GLY A 615 -24.50 -8.63 9.61
N ALA A 616 -24.20 -7.51 10.28
CA ALA A 616 -23.86 -7.50 11.70
C ALA A 616 -25.04 -8.05 12.54
N ALA A 617 -26.26 -7.56 12.31
CA ALA A 617 -27.43 -8.05 13.04
C ALA A 617 -27.70 -9.55 12.79
N VAL A 618 -27.49 -10.04 11.56
CA VAL A 618 -27.62 -11.47 11.21
C VAL A 618 -26.65 -12.33 12.01
N GLU A 619 -25.42 -11.88 12.20
CA GLU A 619 -24.45 -12.58 13.04
C GLU A 619 -24.89 -12.61 14.51
N SER A 620 -25.49 -11.53 15.02
CA SER A 620 -26.07 -11.51 16.38
C SER A 620 -27.19 -12.54 16.53
N VAL A 621 -28.10 -12.63 15.55
CA VAL A 621 -29.17 -13.67 15.50
C VAL A 621 -28.56 -15.07 15.54
N ARG A 622 -27.50 -15.33 14.75
CA ARG A 622 -26.80 -16.62 14.71
C ARG A 622 -26.21 -16.99 16.08
N LEU A 623 -25.50 -16.05 16.71
CA LEU A 623 -24.91 -16.27 18.03
C LEU A 623 -26.00 -16.56 19.08
N TRP A 624 -27.14 -15.89 18.99
CA TRP A 624 -28.27 -16.12 19.88
C TRP A 624 -28.88 -17.52 19.72
N HIS A 625 -29.02 -18.01 18.49
CA HIS A 625 -29.42 -19.40 18.21
C HIS A 625 -28.40 -20.42 18.72
N ASN A 626 -27.11 -20.07 18.73
CA ASN A 626 -26.04 -20.90 19.29
C ASN A 626 -25.93 -20.80 20.83
N GLY A 627 -26.87 -20.13 21.50
CA GLY A 627 -26.97 -20.08 22.95
C GLY A 627 -26.39 -18.82 23.60
N THR A 628 -25.81 -17.90 22.83
CA THR A 628 -25.35 -16.61 23.36
C THR A 628 -26.54 -15.74 23.77
N ARG A 629 -26.40 -14.98 24.84
CA ARG A 629 -27.41 -14.00 25.29
C ARG A 629 -26.74 -12.64 25.44
N THR A 630 -27.52 -11.58 25.23
CA THR A 630 -26.92 -10.25 25.06
C THR A 630 -26.30 -9.72 26.35
N THR A 631 -25.14 -9.07 26.21
CA THR A 631 -24.47 -8.30 27.26
C THR A 631 -24.68 -6.79 27.13
N PHE A 632 -25.49 -6.37 26.16
CA PHE A 632 -25.75 -4.98 25.84
C PHE A 632 -26.18 -4.16 27.07
N VAL A 633 -25.60 -2.96 27.21
CA VAL A 633 -25.84 -2.06 28.37
C VAL A 633 -27.30 -1.60 28.53
N GLY A 634 -28.12 -1.71 27.48
CA GLY A 634 -29.52 -1.32 27.46
C GLY A 634 -29.76 0.08 26.87
N LEU A 635 -30.96 0.32 26.33
CA LEU A 635 -31.29 1.55 25.59
C LEU A 635 -31.17 2.82 26.45
N ASP A 636 -31.64 2.79 27.70
CA ASP A 636 -31.58 3.94 28.60
C ASP A 636 -30.14 4.27 29.04
N ALA A 637 -29.26 3.26 29.08
CA ALA A 637 -27.85 3.43 29.35
C ALA A 637 -27.16 4.16 28.20
N VAL A 638 -27.44 3.74 26.96
CA VAL A 638 -26.88 4.35 25.74
C VAL A 638 -27.17 5.85 25.69
N ARG A 639 -28.41 6.25 25.98
CA ARG A 639 -28.82 7.66 25.99
C ARG A 639 -28.03 8.52 26.99
N LYS A 640 -27.54 7.91 28.07
CA LYS A 640 -26.83 8.61 29.16
C LYS A 640 -25.31 8.53 29.03
N ILE A 641 -24.80 7.93 27.97
CA ILE A 641 -23.35 7.87 27.72
C ILE A 641 -22.82 9.30 27.63
N GLN A 642 -21.94 9.63 28.56
CA GLN A 642 -21.12 10.84 28.49
C GLN A 642 -19.69 10.42 28.17
N TYR A 643 -18.99 11.22 27.38
CA TYR A 643 -17.59 10.97 27.09
C TYR A 643 -16.76 12.25 27.07
N ARG A 644 -15.49 12.11 27.43
CA ARG A 644 -14.47 13.15 27.31
C ARG A 644 -13.26 12.57 26.60
N THR A 645 -12.78 13.25 25.57
CA THR A 645 -11.59 12.84 24.84
C THR A 645 -10.38 13.69 25.25
N THR A 646 -9.28 13.05 25.62
CA THR A 646 -8.01 13.72 25.96
C THR A 646 -6.88 13.16 25.10
N ARG A 647 -6.09 14.04 24.47
CA ARG A 647 -4.82 13.68 23.84
C ARG A 647 -3.85 14.87 23.86
N ASN A 648 -2.86 14.77 24.72
CA ASN A 648 -1.81 15.77 24.94
C ASN A 648 -0.53 15.05 25.41
N GLU A 649 0.52 15.77 25.77
CA GLU A 649 1.77 15.16 26.26
C GLU A 649 1.60 14.25 27.50
N GLU A 650 0.54 14.43 28.28
CA GLU A 650 0.21 13.59 29.44
C GLU A 650 -0.21 12.18 29.00
N THR A 651 -0.80 12.05 27.81
CA THR A 651 -1.20 10.78 27.20
C THR A 651 -0.05 10.05 26.48
N ARG A 652 1.18 10.56 26.50
CA ARG A 652 2.31 9.94 25.79
C ARG A 652 2.67 8.57 26.36
N CYS A 653 2.69 7.55 25.49
CA CYS A 653 3.21 6.22 25.78
C CYS A 653 4.74 6.28 25.83
N ASN A 654 5.37 5.65 26.83
CA ASN A 654 6.84 5.59 26.97
C ASN A 654 7.37 4.16 27.02
N PHE A 655 6.58 3.18 26.54
CA PHE A 655 6.94 1.76 26.59
C PHE A 655 7.96 1.34 25.53
N CYS A 656 8.20 2.17 24.51
CA CYS A 656 9.21 1.93 23.49
C CYS A 656 9.71 3.26 22.92
N LYS A 657 10.78 3.20 22.10
CA LYS A 657 11.41 4.39 21.52
C LYS A 657 10.50 5.23 20.62
N ASN A 658 9.37 4.69 20.16
CA ASN A 658 8.42 5.44 19.32
C ASN A 658 7.69 6.53 20.11
N ASN A 659 7.62 6.41 21.44
CA ASN A 659 7.02 7.37 22.35
C ASN A 659 5.69 7.96 21.85
N CYS A 660 4.75 7.13 21.37
CA CYS A 660 3.56 7.63 20.65
C CYS A 660 2.57 8.37 21.56
N LEU A 661 1.85 9.37 21.04
CA LEU A 661 0.67 9.94 21.70
C LEU A 661 -0.52 8.98 21.59
N ARG A 662 -1.28 8.81 22.69
CA ARG A 662 -2.48 7.96 22.77
C ARG A 662 -3.71 8.82 22.97
N THR A 663 -4.86 8.42 22.42
CA THR A 663 -6.11 9.13 22.69
C THR A 663 -6.84 8.42 23.82
N PHE A 664 -7.13 9.14 24.90
CA PHE A 664 -7.94 8.63 26.00
C PHE A 664 -9.38 9.08 25.78
N ILE A 665 -10.31 8.13 25.80
CA ILE A 665 -11.74 8.39 25.79
C ILE A 665 -12.27 7.92 27.14
N ASP A 666 -12.56 8.88 28.01
CA ASP A 666 -13.16 8.63 29.32
C ASP A 666 -14.67 8.60 29.14
N ILE A 667 -15.32 7.49 29.50
CA ILE A 667 -16.73 7.23 29.24
C ILE A 667 -17.43 6.97 30.56
N LYS A 668 -18.59 7.57 30.74
CA LYS A 668 -19.48 7.31 31.88
C LYS A 668 -20.74 6.60 31.39
N THR A 669 -20.93 5.36 31.84
CA THR A 669 -22.11 4.51 31.55
C THR A 669 -23.00 4.36 32.79
N THR A 670 -24.23 3.87 32.65
CA THR A 670 -25.17 3.61 33.77
C THR A 670 -25.90 2.29 33.48
N PRO A 671 -26.01 1.30 34.38
CA PRO A 671 -25.68 1.31 35.81
C PRO A 671 -24.18 1.19 36.09
N ASP A 672 -23.75 1.62 37.28
CA ASP A 672 -22.40 1.44 37.81
C ASP A 672 -22.10 -0.06 37.97
N THR A 673 -21.66 -0.74 36.90
CA THR A 673 -21.14 -2.11 36.99
C THR A 673 -19.83 -2.08 37.79
N SER A 674 -19.61 -3.07 38.65
CA SER A 674 -18.48 -3.15 39.59
C SER A 674 -17.11 -2.87 38.93
N PHE A 675 -16.62 -1.65 39.12
CA PHE A 675 -15.31 -1.22 38.63
C PHE A 675 -14.22 -1.61 39.63
N VAL A 676 -13.15 -2.21 39.13
CA VAL A 676 -11.88 -2.29 39.86
C VAL A 676 -11.37 -0.85 40.00
N PRO A 677 -11.18 -0.32 41.22
CA PRO A 677 -10.62 1.01 41.38
C PRO A 677 -9.25 1.03 40.72
N LEU A 678 -9.00 2.00 39.83
CA LEU A 678 -7.65 2.34 39.39
C LEU A 678 -6.88 2.91 40.59
N GLN A 679 -6.40 2.04 41.47
CA GLN A 679 -5.22 2.37 42.25
C GLN A 679 -4.06 2.45 41.26
N LYS A 680 -3.73 3.65 40.77
CA LYS A 680 -2.36 4.18 40.55
C LYS A 680 -2.25 5.22 39.43
N VAL A 681 -1.12 5.93 39.52
CA VAL A 681 -0.68 7.15 38.82
C VAL A 681 -1.08 7.22 37.34
N THR A 682 -2.19 7.89 37.07
CA THR A 682 -2.50 8.46 35.76
C THR A 682 -2.08 9.93 35.72
N LYS A 683 -1.53 10.40 34.60
CA LYS A 683 -1.28 11.84 34.38
C LYS A 683 -2.56 12.59 34.01
N VAL A 684 -3.56 11.89 33.46
CA VAL A 684 -4.87 12.44 33.11
C VAL A 684 -5.89 11.92 34.13
N PRO A 685 -6.36 12.75 35.08
CA PRO A 685 -7.28 12.30 36.12
C PRO A 685 -8.57 11.72 35.54
N LEU A 686 -8.96 10.54 36.01
CA LEU A 686 -10.29 9.95 35.80
C LEU A 686 -11.26 10.54 36.82
N MET A 687 -12.45 10.96 36.39
CA MET A 687 -13.50 11.40 37.30
C MET A 687 -14.26 10.18 37.88
N ASP A 688 -15.04 10.41 38.93
CA ASP A 688 -15.85 9.36 39.55
C ASP A 688 -16.83 8.72 38.53
N ASN A 689 -16.76 7.39 38.45
CA ASN A 689 -17.53 6.52 37.54
C ASN A 689 -17.21 6.70 36.04
N GLU A 690 -16.01 7.16 35.69
CA GLU A 690 -15.49 7.10 34.31
C GLU A 690 -14.68 5.82 34.06
N GLN A 691 -14.86 5.22 32.89
CA GLN A 691 -14.02 4.17 32.32
C GLN A 691 -13.19 4.74 31.18
N ARG A 692 -11.88 4.48 31.19
CA ARG A 692 -10.99 4.90 30.10
C ARG A 692 -10.88 3.84 29.02
N LEU A 693 -11.11 4.25 27.78
CA LEU A 693 -10.66 3.54 26.59
C LEU A 693 -9.43 4.25 26.02
N ILE A 694 -8.37 3.48 25.76
CA ILE A 694 -7.11 4.03 25.23
C ILE A 694 -6.97 3.60 23.78
N ILE A 695 -7.17 4.54 22.87
CA ILE A 695 -6.87 4.35 21.46
C ILE A 695 -5.37 4.54 21.27
N ALA A 696 -4.68 3.45 20.94
CA ALA A 696 -3.26 3.43 20.69
C ALA A 696 -2.93 2.76 19.35
N THR A 697 -1.72 3.03 18.85
CA THR A 697 -1.20 2.45 17.61
C THR A 697 -0.72 1.01 17.75
N CYS A 698 -0.62 0.50 18.99
CA CYS A 698 -0.24 -0.88 19.29
C CYS A 698 -0.88 -1.34 20.61
N GLU A 699 -0.93 -2.65 20.83
CA GLU A 699 -1.52 -3.32 22.00
C GLU A 699 -0.83 -2.91 23.30
N LYS A 700 0.49 -2.71 23.27
CA LYS A 700 1.22 -2.22 24.45
C LYS A 700 0.76 -0.83 24.85
N GLY A 701 0.34 -0.01 23.88
CA GLY A 701 -0.10 1.35 24.13
C GLY A 701 -1.52 1.46 24.67
N THR A 702 -2.30 0.38 24.72
CA THR A 702 -3.70 0.41 25.18
C THR A 702 -3.84 0.45 26.71
N VAL A 703 -2.72 0.48 27.44
CA VAL A 703 -2.67 0.55 28.91
C VAL A 703 -1.76 1.69 29.36
N GLU A 704 -1.99 2.21 30.56
CA GLU A 704 -1.15 3.26 31.16
C GLU A 704 -0.03 2.70 32.04
N ASP A 705 -0.29 1.58 32.72
CA ASP A 705 0.62 0.99 33.69
C ASP A 705 1.64 0.06 33.02
N VAL A 706 2.88 0.13 33.51
CA VAL A 706 3.97 -0.72 33.01
C VAL A 706 3.75 -2.18 33.38
N ASN A 707 3.08 -2.51 34.48
CA ASN A 707 2.80 -3.88 34.86
C ASN A 707 1.68 -4.47 34.00
N GLU A 708 0.61 -3.74 33.75
CA GLU A 708 -0.41 -4.15 32.76
C GLU A 708 0.20 -4.35 31.37
N MET A 709 1.13 -3.47 30.95
CA MET A 709 1.85 -3.66 29.68
C MET A 709 2.71 -4.93 29.71
N LYS A 710 3.35 -5.25 30.84
CA LYS A 710 4.09 -6.50 31.02
C LYS A 710 3.16 -7.71 31.00
N GLU A 711 1.94 -7.62 31.53
CA GLU A 711 0.94 -8.68 31.46
C GLU A 711 0.46 -8.91 30.03
N ILE A 712 0.13 -7.84 29.29
CA ILE A 712 -0.18 -7.93 27.85
C ILE A 712 0.98 -8.57 27.10
N LYS A 713 2.21 -8.14 27.38
CA LYS A 713 3.40 -8.71 26.77
C LYS A 713 3.57 -10.20 27.15
N ALA A 714 3.36 -10.58 28.40
CA ALA A 714 3.46 -11.96 28.86
C ALA A 714 2.39 -12.84 28.22
N GLY A 715 1.16 -12.34 28.07
CA GLY A 715 0.09 -13.02 27.33
C GLY A 715 0.44 -13.23 25.85
N LEU A 716 0.96 -12.18 25.19
CA LEU A 716 1.44 -12.28 23.82
C LEU A 716 2.61 -13.27 23.69
N ASP A 717 3.58 -13.22 24.60
CA ASP A 717 4.72 -14.13 24.59
C ASP A 717 4.27 -15.59 24.83
N SER A 718 3.34 -15.82 25.76
CA SER A 718 2.73 -17.15 26.00
C SER A 718 1.97 -17.68 24.77
N LEU A 719 1.23 -16.82 24.06
CA LEU A 719 0.58 -17.18 22.80
C LEU A 719 1.62 -17.55 21.74
N ARG A 720 2.70 -16.78 21.62
CA ARG A 720 3.76 -17.07 20.64
C ARG A 720 4.47 -18.40 20.91
N ASP A 721 4.65 -18.75 22.17
CA ASP A 721 5.24 -20.02 22.59
C ASP A 721 4.29 -21.20 22.30
N ALA A 722 2.98 -21.03 22.54
CA ALA A 722 1.96 -22.06 22.25
C ALA A 722 1.64 -22.22 20.75
N HIS A 723 1.96 -21.20 19.94
CA HIS A 723 1.65 -21.11 18.53
C HIS A 723 2.91 -20.66 17.75
N PRO A 724 3.88 -21.56 17.48
CA PRO A 724 5.15 -21.15 16.91
C PRO A 724 5.01 -20.66 15.47
N ASN A 725 5.68 -19.55 15.16
CA ASN A 725 5.86 -19.05 13.81
C ASN A 725 7.22 -19.52 13.26
N PHE A 726 7.24 -20.59 12.47
CA PHE A 726 8.46 -21.16 11.91
C PHE A 726 9.13 -20.25 10.87
N VAL A 727 8.41 -19.26 10.30
CA VAL A 727 9.01 -18.26 9.43
C VAL A 727 9.90 -17.30 10.24
N ASP A 728 9.42 -16.79 11.38
CA ASP A 728 10.19 -15.95 12.31
C ASP A 728 11.32 -16.74 13.01
N LEU A 729 11.06 -18.00 13.39
CA LEU A 729 12.11 -18.86 13.96
C LEU A 729 13.23 -19.12 12.94
N ALA A 730 12.87 -19.48 11.70
CA ALA A 730 13.83 -19.67 10.62
C ALA A 730 14.59 -18.38 10.29
N SER A 731 13.90 -17.22 10.25
CA SER A 731 14.53 -15.92 9.96
C SER A 731 15.62 -15.56 10.95
N LYS A 732 15.47 -15.94 12.22
CA LYS A 732 16.47 -15.73 13.28
C LYS A 732 17.57 -16.80 13.27
N GLU A 733 17.19 -18.05 13.09
CA GLU A 733 18.11 -19.18 13.21
C GLU A 733 19.07 -19.32 12.04
N VAL A 734 18.64 -18.94 10.84
CA VAL A 734 19.45 -19.01 9.61
C VAL A 734 20.71 -18.14 9.72
N PHE A 735 20.66 -17.01 10.42
CA PHE A 735 21.80 -16.12 10.63
C PHE A 735 22.58 -16.38 11.93
N ARG A 736 22.20 -17.40 12.73
CA ARG A 736 22.95 -17.71 13.95
C ARG A 736 24.40 -18.08 13.62
N PRO A 737 25.38 -17.60 14.40
CA PRO A 737 26.77 -18.01 14.27
C PRO A 737 26.91 -19.52 14.26
N ARG A 738 27.80 -20.04 13.41
CA ARG A 738 28.14 -21.47 13.32
C ARG A 738 29.62 -21.63 13.70
N THR A 739 29.91 -22.60 14.56
CA THR A 739 31.27 -22.88 15.05
C THR A 739 31.68 -24.32 14.71
N PRO A 740 31.80 -24.66 13.41
CA PRO A 740 32.32 -25.96 13.02
C PRO A 740 33.80 -26.10 13.44
N ALA A 741 34.30 -27.34 13.46
CA ALA A 741 35.73 -27.59 13.63
C ALA A 741 36.52 -26.84 12.54
N SER A 742 37.67 -26.26 12.91
CA SER A 742 38.50 -25.58 11.92
C SER A 742 39.10 -26.59 10.95
N VAL A 743 38.99 -26.28 9.66
CA VAL A 743 39.57 -27.06 8.55
C VAL A 743 40.72 -26.32 7.87
N ALA A 744 41.09 -25.17 8.44
CA ALA A 744 42.13 -24.30 7.94
C ALA A 744 43.49 -25.01 7.93
N ASP A 745 44.29 -24.74 6.90
CA ASP A 745 45.66 -25.21 6.85
C ASP A 745 46.46 -24.62 8.02
N PRO A 746 47.42 -25.36 8.61
CA PRO A 746 48.32 -24.80 9.59
C PRO A 746 49.12 -23.66 8.96
N VAL A 747 49.30 -22.55 9.69
CA VAL A 747 50.11 -21.41 9.20
C VAL A 747 51.55 -21.88 9.03
N PRO A 748 52.12 -21.83 7.80
CA PRO A 748 53.49 -22.29 7.56
C PRO A 748 54.52 -21.49 8.38
N THR A 749 55.48 -22.16 9.02
CA THR A 749 56.48 -21.50 9.89
C THR A 749 57.64 -20.86 9.11
N ARG A 750 57.82 -21.19 7.82
CA ARG A 750 58.89 -20.67 6.95
C ARG A 750 58.33 -20.41 5.55
N ALA A 751 58.69 -19.27 4.95
CA ALA A 751 58.33 -18.92 3.58
C ALA A 751 59.51 -18.30 2.83
N TRP A 752 59.90 -18.93 1.71
CA TRP A 752 61.04 -18.50 0.88
C TRP A 752 60.62 -17.72 -0.37
N THR A 753 59.35 -17.78 -0.78
CA THR A 753 58.81 -17.04 -1.93
C THR A 753 57.92 -15.88 -1.48
N LYS A 754 57.81 -14.84 -2.32
CA LYS A 754 56.93 -13.67 -2.07
C LYS A 754 55.47 -14.11 -1.88
N THR A 755 54.98 -14.99 -2.75
CA THR A 755 53.62 -15.55 -2.69
C THR A 755 53.35 -16.32 -1.39
N ALA A 756 54.31 -17.09 -0.90
CA ALA A 756 54.16 -17.81 0.38
C ALA A 756 54.12 -16.84 1.57
N LYS A 757 54.91 -15.76 1.55
CA LYS A 757 54.87 -14.71 2.58
C LYS A 757 53.53 -13.96 2.58
N GLU A 758 53.00 -13.62 1.40
CA GLU A 758 51.69 -12.98 1.25
C GLU A 758 50.55 -13.89 1.72
N ARG A 759 50.61 -15.19 1.43
CA ARG A 759 49.66 -16.19 1.94
C ARG A 759 49.66 -16.23 3.47
N ILE A 760 50.83 -16.35 4.11
CA ILE A 760 50.95 -16.36 5.58
C ILE A 760 50.31 -15.09 6.17
N ALA A 761 50.63 -13.91 5.62
CA ALA A 761 50.07 -12.65 6.09
C ALA A 761 48.54 -12.59 5.97
N ARG A 762 47.95 -13.19 4.92
CA ARG A 762 46.48 -13.31 4.78
C ARG A 762 45.90 -14.30 5.80
N MET A 763 46.55 -15.45 6.01
CA MET A 763 46.13 -16.47 6.99
C MET A 763 46.12 -15.91 8.42
N GLU A 764 47.13 -15.16 8.83
CA GLU A 764 47.20 -14.53 10.15
C GLU A 764 46.12 -13.47 10.36
N LYS A 765 45.70 -12.78 9.27
CA LYS A 765 44.65 -11.76 9.31
C LYS A 765 43.23 -12.33 9.41
N ARG A 766 43.00 -13.63 9.16
CA ARG A 766 41.67 -14.24 9.17
C ARG A 766 40.93 -14.03 10.49
N LYS A 767 41.62 -14.05 11.64
CA LYS A 767 40.99 -13.80 12.95
C LYS A 767 40.51 -12.36 13.14
N LYS A 768 41.09 -11.40 12.40
CA LYS A 768 40.80 -9.96 12.50
C LYS A 768 39.88 -9.45 11.40
N ILE A 769 39.74 -10.19 10.29
CA ILE A 769 38.92 -9.78 9.16
C ILE A 769 37.45 -9.70 9.57
N ARG A 770 36.77 -8.61 9.18
CA ARG A 770 35.34 -8.39 9.42
C ARG A 770 34.59 -8.32 8.10
N ILE A 771 33.55 -9.14 8.00
CA ILE A 771 32.81 -9.37 6.76
C ILE A 771 31.36 -8.96 6.99
N GLY A 772 30.89 -7.97 6.24
CA GLY A 772 29.49 -7.57 6.19
C GLY A 772 28.71 -8.41 5.20
N ILE A 773 27.55 -8.93 5.57
CA ILE A 773 26.67 -9.69 4.66
C ILE A 773 25.27 -9.05 4.69
N PRO A 774 24.72 -8.59 3.56
CA PRO A 774 23.36 -8.08 3.51
C PRO A 774 22.33 -9.16 3.88
N ARG A 775 21.49 -8.88 4.87
CA ARG A 775 20.37 -9.74 5.29
C ARG A 775 19.18 -9.62 4.33
N VAL A 776 19.34 -10.10 3.09
CA VAL A 776 18.33 -9.98 2.04
C VAL A 776 18.28 -11.21 1.15
N LEU A 777 17.21 -11.34 0.36
CA LEU A 777 17.12 -12.32 -0.73
C LEU A 777 17.36 -13.76 -0.22
N ASN A 778 18.19 -14.53 -0.92
CA ASN A 778 18.51 -15.92 -0.58
C ASN A 778 19.49 -16.08 0.60
N ALA A 779 19.94 -14.99 1.23
CA ALA A 779 20.68 -15.08 2.50
C ALA A 779 19.82 -15.75 3.59
N TYR A 780 18.50 -15.58 3.52
CA TYR A 780 17.50 -16.26 4.36
C TYR A 780 17.40 -17.79 4.14
N ALA A 781 18.18 -18.35 3.22
CA ALA A 781 18.32 -19.79 3.03
C ALA A 781 19.76 -20.26 3.26
N TYR A 782 20.76 -19.51 2.76
CA TYR A 782 22.15 -19.98 2.68
C TYR A 782 23.11 -19.39 3.71
N ALA A 783 22.68 -18.50 4.61
CA ALA A 783 23.55 -17.98 5.66
C ALA A 783 24.26 -19.04 6.55
N PRO A 784 23.65 -20.20 6.88
CA PRO A 784 24.34 -21.25 7.65
C PRO A 784 25.58 -21.77 6.92
N LEU A 785 25.50 -21.90 5.59
CA LEU A 785 26.61 -22.32 4.74
C LEU A 785 27.76 -21.32 4.85
N PHE A 786 27.49 -20.04 4.65
CA PHE A 786 28.52 -19.00 4.67
C PHE A 786 29.11 -18.81 6.07
N ASN A 787 28.29 -18.86 7.11
CA ASN A 787 28.75 -18.80 8.50
C ASN A 787 29.75 -19.94 8.78
N ALA A 788 29.39 -21.18 8.45
CA ALA A 788 30.25 -22.33 8.70
C ALA A 788 31.49 -22.33 7.80
N TYR A 789 31.36 -22.01 6.51
CA TYR A 789 32.49 -21.89 5.60
C TYR A 789 33.54 -20.89 6.13
N LEU A 790 33.13 -19.66 6.43
CA LEU A 790 34.05 -18.62 6.91
C LEU A 790 34.64 -18.95 8.28
N SER A 791 33.84 -19.46 9.22
CA SER A 791 34.32 -19.81 10.56
C SER A 791 35.25 -21.01 10.57
N SER A 792 35.01 -22.02 9.73
CA SER A 792 35.91 -23.17 9.58
C SER A 792 37.31 -22.77 9.07
N LEU A 793 37.38 -21.69 8.27
CA LEU A 793 38.61 -21.09 7.75
C LEU A 793 39.36 -20.20 8.76
N GLY A 794 38.81 -19.99 9.96
CA GLY A 794 39.44 -19.22 11.03
C GLY A 794 38.94 -17.76 11.15
N VAL A 795 37.88 -17.38 10.45
CA VAL A 795 37.18 -16.10 10.69
C VAL A 795 36.36 -16.22 11.97
N GLN A 796 36.54 -15.29 12.90
CA GLN A 796 35.78 -15.32 14.15
C GLN A 796 34.28 -15.09 13.88
N PRO A 797 33.37 -15.89 14.45
CA PRO A 797 31.93 -15.78 14.15
C PRO A 797 31.35 -14.39 14.42
N GLU A 798 31.82 -13.67 15.45
CA GLU A 798 31.42 -12.30 15.78
C GLU A 798 31.88 -11.25 14.74
N ASN A 799 32.80 -11.63 13.85
CA ASN A 799 33.26 -10.80 12.75
C ASN A 799 32.48 -11.02 11.46
N ILE A 800 31.52 -11.95 11.44
CA ILE A 800 30.54 -12.11 10.37
C ILE A 800 29.30 -11.27 10.76
N VAL A 801 29.14 -10.12 10.11
CA VAL A 801 28.20 -9.07 10.51
C VAL A 801 27.08 -8.97 9.50
N TYR A 802 25.86 -9.23 9.92
CA TYR A 802 24.68 -9.04 9.07
C TYR A 802 24.14 -7.61 9.19
N SER A 803 23.53 -7.09 8.13
CA SER A 803 22.67 -5.90 8.26
C SER A 803 21.45 -6.21 9.12
N ASP A 804 20.80 -5.16 9.63
CA ASP A 804 19.58 -5.30 10.42
C ASP A 804 18.42 -5.84 9.56
N TYR A 805 17.30 -6.22 10.22
CA TYR A 805 16.06 -6.56 9.50
C TYR A 805 15.53 -5.34 8.74
N THR A 806 14.83 -5.57 7.62
CA THR A 806 14.25 -4.46 6.86
C THR A 806 13.25 -3.69 7.75
N THR A 807 13.41 -2.37 7.83
CA THR A 807 12.42 -1.47 8.44
C THR A 807 12.09 -0.30 7.50
N PRO A 808 10.93 0.37 7.66
CA PRO A 808 10.61 1.55 6.88
C PRO A 808 11.63 2.68 7.01
N GLU A 809 12.32 2.78 8.15
CA GLU A 809 13.39 3.75 8.41
C GLU A 809 14.64 3.39 7.63
N MET A 810 15.03 2.11 7.64
CA MET A 810 16.15 1.62 6.84
C MET A 810 15.90 1.85 5.34
N TYR A 811 14.70 1.51 4.86
CA TYR A 811 14.35 1.73 3.45
C TYR A 811 14.50 3.20 3.06
N ARG A 812 13.90 4.13 3.83
CA ARG A 812 14.02 5.57 3.59
C ARG A 812 15.46 6.06 3.59
N ALA A 813 16.28 5.59 4.53
CA ALA A 813 17.68 5.99 4.62
C ALA A 813 18.52 5.57 3.40
N GLY A 814 18.20 4.44 2.76
CA GLY A 814 18.96 3.94 1.60
C GLY A 814 18.34 4.21 0.22
N ALA A 815 17.04 4.46 0.14
CA ALA A 815 16.30 4.49 -1.14
C ALA A 815 16.75 5.59 -2.11
N SER A 816 17.28 6.71 -1.61
CA SER A 816 17.72 7.87 -2.40
C SER A 816 18.89 7.61 -3.36
N ARG A 817 19.56 6.46 -3.23
CA ARG A 817 20.68 6.04 -4.09
C ARG A 817 20.22 5.25 -5.33
N GLY A 818 18.96 4.82 -5.39
CA GLY A 818 18.43 4.03 -6.50
C GLY A 818 18.29 4.84 -7.80
N ALA A 819 18.70 4.25 -8.92
CA ALA A 819 18.50 4.82 -10.26
C ALA A 819 17.42 4.07 -11.08
N ILE A 820 16.96 2.91 -10.61
CA ILE A 820 15.98 2.03 -11.27
C ILE A 820 14.93 1.56 -10.25
N ASP A 821 13.74 1.20 -10.73
CA ASP A 821 12.59 0.76 -9.90
C ASP A 821 12.26 -0.75 -10.10
N PRO A 822 13.06 -1.69 -9.53
CA PRO A 822 12.87 -3.13 -9.67
C PRO A 822 11.75 -3.68 -8.75
N CYS A 823 11.63 -5.00 -8.58
CA CYS A 823 10.69 -5.56 -7.59
C CYS A 823 11.08 -5.20 -6.15
N PHE A 824 10.10 -5.18 -5.24
CA PHE A 824 10.32 -4.74 -3.86
C PHE A 824 11.49 -5.45 -3.12
N PRO A 825 11.65 -6.79 -3.20
CA PRO A 825 12.79 -7.50 -2.58
C PRO A 825 14.16 -7.11 -3.15
N ALA A 826 14.24 -6.71 -4.43
CA ALA A 826 15.49 -6.26 -5.04
C ALA A 826 15.82 -4.82 -4.63
N LYS A 827 14.79 -3.95 -4.53
CA LYS A 827 14.94 -2.54 -4.10
C LYS A 827 15.61 -2.43 -2.73
N ILE A 828 15.30 -3.32 -1.80
CA ILE A 828 15.85 -3.27 -0.44
C ILE A 828 17.35 -3.61 -0.37
N GLY A 829 17.95 -4.17 -1.44
CA GLY A 829 19.38 -4.44 -1.47
C GLY A 829 20.25 -3.21 -1.19
N ILE A 830 19.86 -2.04 -1.73
CA ILE A 830 20.56 -0.77 -1.51
C ILE A 830 20.48 -0.35 -0.02
N PRO A 831 19.29 -0.25 0.61
CA PRO A 831 19.16 -0.03 2.05
C PRO A 831 19.98 -0.97 2.95
N HIS A 832 20.10 -2.25 2.62
CA HIS A 832 20.88 -3.18 3.45
C HIS A 832 22.39 -2.95 3.34
N VAL A 833 22.92 -2.64 2.14
CA VAL A 833 24.33 -2.26 1.99
C VAL A 833 24.58 -0.88 2.62
N TYR A 834 23.62 0.04 2.51
CA TYR A 834 23.66 1.32 3.21
C TYR A 834 23.78 1.13 4.73
N ASN A 835 22.96 0.26 5.33
CA ASN A 835 23.03 -0.09 6.75
C ASN A 835 24.40 -0.67 7.13
N LEU A 836 24.99 -1.55 6.30
CA LEU A 836 26.34 -2.08 6.55
C LEU A 836 27.39 -0.97 6.59
N ILE A 837 27.35 -0.01 5.66
CA ILE A 837 28.33 1.09 5.61
C ILE A 837 28.07 2.12 6.72
N GLN A 838 26.86 2.64 6.82
CA GLN A 838 26.58 3.80 7.67
C GLN A 838 26.35 3.44 9.13
N GLU A 839 25.84 2.23 9.42
CA GLU A 839 25.58 1.78 10.79
C GLU A 839 26.65 0.82 11.31
N LYS A 840 26.99 -0.22 10.54
CA LYS A 840 27.89 -1.27 11.03
C LYS A 840 29.37 -0.87 10.90
N HIS A 841 29.81 -0.48 9.71
CA HIS A 841 31.20 -0.11 9.42
C HIS A 841 31.63 1.12 10.22
N ARG A 842 30.77 2.14 10.34
CA ARG A 842 31.04 3.33 11.15
C ARG A 842 31.27 3.02 12.63
N LYS A 843 30.56 2.04 13.21
CA LYS A 843 30.73 1.62 14.61
C LYS A 843 31.99 0.77 14.80
N LYS A 844 32.24 -0.17 13.89
CA LYS A 844 33.45 -0.98 13.84
C LYS A 844 33.76 -1.27 12.37
N PRO A 845 34.96 -0.95 11.87
CA PRO A 845 35.26 -1.09 10.44
C PRO A 845 35.05 -2.51 9.92
N LEU A 846 34.38 -2.61 8.77
CA LEU A 846 34.31 -3.81 7.93
C LEU A 846 35.48 -3.80 6.94
N ASN A 847 36.01 -4.98 6.62
CA ASN A 847 37.03 -5.13 5.58
C ASN A 847 36.42 -5.54 4.24
N VAL A 848 35.35 -6.33 4.28
CA VAL A 848 34.69 -6.90 3.11
C VAL A 848 33.19 -6.75 3.27
N ILE A 849 32.47 -6.43 2.21
CA ILE A 849 31.04 -6.68 2.09
C ILE A 849 30.87 -7.83 1.10
N PHE A 850 30.36 -8.96 1.57
CA PHE A 850 30.09 -10.14 0.75
C PHE A 850 28.60 -10.19 0.41
N PHE A 851 28.27 -9.92 -0.85
CA PHE A 851 26.91 -9.97 -1.37
C PHE A 851 26.88 -10.81 -2.65
N PRO A 852 26.82 -12.15 -2.54
CA PRO A 852 26.92 -13.02 -3.70
C PRO A 852 25.67 -12.98 -4.60
N MET A 853 25.89 -13.20 -5.90
CA MET A 853 24.84 -13.40 -6.89
C MET A 853 24.40 -14.87 -6.88
N TYR A 854 23.15 -15.12 -6.47
CA TYR A 854 22.58 -16.47 -6.42
C TYR A 854 22.08 -16.88 -7.81
N ASP A 855 22.70 -17.88 -8.43
CA ASP A 855 22.34 -18.32 -9.80
C ASP A 855 21.51 -19.60 -9.80
N VAL A 856 22.09 -20.73 -9.37
CA VAL A 856 21.41 -22.03 -9.33
C VAL A 856 21.30 -22.50 -7.89
N LEU A 857 20.10 -22.84 -7.43
CA LEU A 857 19.79 -23.15 -6.04
C LEU A 857 19.66 -24.66 -5.80
N THR A 858 19.93 -25.13 -4.59
CA THR A 858 19.60 -26.53 -4.22
C THR A 858 18.09 -26.77 -4.19
N THR A 859 17.66 -28.00 -4.49
CA THR A 859 16.26 -28.41 -4.38
C THR A 859 16.15 -29.90 -4.05
N PRO A 860 15.22 -30.30 -3.15
CA PRO A 860 14.89 -31.71 -2.93
C PRO A 860 13.88 -32.26 -3.96
N LEU A 861 13.27 -31.39 -4.77
CA LEU A 861 12.24 -31.79 -5.73
C LEU A 861 12.81 -32.62 -6.88
N LEU A 862 12.04 -33.61 -7.32
CA LEU A 862 12.41 -34.53 -8.39
C LEU A 862 11.79 -34.09 -9.72
N LYS A 863 12.41 -34.48 -10.84
CA LYS A 863 11.90 -34.27 -12.21
C LYS A 863 11.58 -32.81 -12.57
N VAL A 864 12.25 -31.85 -11.92
CA VAL A 864 12.18 -30.44 -12.29
C VAL A 864 13.06 -30.15 -13.51
N VAL A 865 12.65 -29.19 -14.35
CA VAL A 865 13.42 -28.77 -15.54
C VAL A 865 14.65 -27.95 -15.13
N GLY A 866 14.54 -27.15 -14.08
CA GLY A 866 15.63 -26.34 -13.56
C GLY A 866 15.39 -25.86 -12.13
N ASN A 867 16.43 -25.26 -11.57
CA ASN A 867 16.47 -24.79 -10.20
C ASN A 867 17.15 -23.41 -10.09
N ASN A 868 17.01 -22.60 -11.14
CA ASN A 868 17.56 -21.25 -11.17
C ASN A 868 16.84 -20.32 -10.18
N ALA A 869 17.59 -19.37 -9.64
CA ALA A 869 17.06 -18.22 -8.95
C ALA A 869 16.37 -17.26 -9.93
N CYS A 870 15.66 -16.27 -9.39
CA CYS A 870 15.13 -15.19 -10.22
C CYS A 870 16.29 -14.33 -10.76
N PRO A 871 16.38 -14.04 -12.07
CA PRO A 871 17.44 -13.20 -12.64
C PRO A 871 17.56 -11.83 -11.98
N THR A 872 16.46 -11.22 -11.54
CA THR A 872 16.49 -9.96 -10.79
C THR A 872 17.20 -10.14 -9.45
N VAL A 873 16.95 -11.25 -8.75
CA VAL A 873 17.62 -11.60 -7.50
C VAL A 873 19.10 -11.86 -7.75
N THR A 874 19.42 -12.61 -8.80
CA THR A 874 20.80 -12.88 -9.23
C THR A 874 21.57 -11.59 -9.51
N ALA A 875 21.00 -10.64 -10.25
CA ALA A 875 21.69 -9.40 -10.64
C ALA A 875 21.67 -8.30 -9.56
N THR A 876 20.88 -8.45 -8.49
CA THR A 876 20.73 -7.39 -7.46
C THR A 876 22.07 -6.92 -6.89
N PRO A 877 23.03 -7.80 -6.51
CA PRO A 877 24.33 -7.36 -5.98
C PRO A 877 25.10 -6.39 -6.88
N GLU A 878 25.11 -6.62 -8.19
CA GLU A 878 25.78 -5.75 -9.17
C GLU A 878 25.03 -4.42 -9.32
N THR A 879 23.69 -4.45 -9.37
CA THR A 879 22.91 -3.19 -9.42
C THR A 879 23.09 -2.34 -8.15
N VAL A 880 23.24 -2.98 -7.00
CA VAL A 880 23.51 -2.30 -5.73
C VAL A 880 24.92 -1.72 -5.74
N LYS A 881 25.93 -2.49 -6.17
CA LYS A 881 27.31 -2.00 -6.34
C LYS A 881 27.37 -0.73 -7.18
N ALA A 882 26.72 -0.75 -8.35
CA ALA A 882 26.63 0.41 -9.23
C ALA A 882 26.05 1.66 -8.54
N ALA A 883 25.05 1.51 -7.66
CA ALA A 883 24.47 2.61 -6.90
C ALA A 883 25.45 3.24 -5.88
N PHE A 884 26.46 2.50 -5.43
CA PHE A 884 27.51 2.96 -4.53
C PHE A 884 28.83 3.33 -5.22
N THR A 885 28.91 3.18 -6.55
CA THR A 885 30.10 3.55 -7.35
C THR A 885 29.82 4.56 -8.47
N LYS A 886 28.55 4.98 -8.66
CA LYS A 886 28.13 5.88 -9.76
C LYS A 886 28.76 7.28 -9.71
N GLU A 887 28.76 7.93 -8.54
CA GLU A 887 29.33 9.28 -8.38
C GLU A 887 30.72 9.22 -7.74
N THR A 888 30.86 8.47 -6.65
CA THR A 888 32.13 8.16 -6.00
C THR A 888 32.16 6.68 -5.65
N ASP A 889 33.35 6.10 -5.53
CA ASP A 889 33.51 4.73 -5.05
C ASP A 889 33.47 4.70 -3.52
N VAL A 890 32.25 4.56 -2.98
CA VAL A 890 32.02 4.52 -1.54
C VAL A 890 32.74 3.35 -0.88
N PHE A 891 32.96 2.24 -1.60
CA PHE A 891 33.65 1.08 -1.04
C PHE A 891 35.15 1.37 -0.90
N ALA A 892 35.78 1.93 -1.93
CA ALA A 892 37.19 2.33 -1.89
C ALA A 892 37.44 3.42 -0.82
N GLU A 893 36.57 4.44 -0.73
CA GLU A 893 36.67 5.50 0.29
C GLU A 893 36.65 4.96 1.74
N ASN A 894 35.90 3.88 1.97
CA ASN A 894 35.79 3.25 3.29
C ASN A 894 36.76 2.07 3.48
N ASN A 895 37.67 1.84 2.53
CA ASN A 895 38.60 0.70 2.52
C ASN A 895 37.87 -0.65 2.73
N VAL A 896 36.74 -0.79 2.04
CA VAL A 896 35.91 -2.00 2.04
C VAL A 896 36.00 -2.66 0.66
N THR A 897 36.32 -3.94 0.60
CA THR A 897 36.21 -4.71 -0.63
C THR A 897 34.76 -5.19 -0.81
N TYR A 898 34.12 -4.86 -1.93
CA TYR A 898 32.81 -5.41 -2.29
C TYR A 898 32.98 -6.70 -3.09
N LEU A 899 32.45 -7.81 -2.58
CA LEU A 899 32.63 -9.16 -3.12
C LEU A 899 31.28 -9.77 -3.50
N ASP A 900 31.04 -9.89 -4.80
CA ASP A 900 29.76 -10.30 -5.39
C ASP A 900 29.89 -11.44 -6.41
N PRO A 901 30.49 -12.59 -6.06
CA PRO A 901 30.64 -13.70 -7.00
C PRO A 901 29.28 -14.28 -7.38
N ILE A 902 29.18 -14.76 -8.62
CA ILE A 902 28.10 -15.63 -9.05
C ILE A 902 28.32 -17.05 -8.52
N LEU A 903 27.30 -17.63 -7.88
CA LEU A 903 27.37 -18.91 -7.18
C LEU A 903 26.32 -19.90 -7.69
N ASN A 904 26.78 -21.10 -8.05
CA ASN A 904 25.94 -22.27 -8.35
C ASN A 904 25.93 -23.21 -7.14
N PHE A 905 24.85 -23.25 -6.37
CA PHE A 905 24.73 -24.08 -5.17
C PHE A 905 24.35 -25.54 -5.47
N SER A 906 23.86 -25.82 -6.68
CA SER A 906 23.38 -27.16 -7.06
C SER A 906 24.51 -28.08 -7.50
N ASP A 907 25.60 -27.56 -8.05
CA ASP A 907 26.77 -28.33 -8.45
C ASP A 907 27.99 -27.92 -7.60
N ARG A 908 28.53 -28.89 -6.84
CA ARG A 908 29.62 -28.67 -5.88
C ARG A 908 30.90 -28.19 -6.54
N LYS A 909 31.22 -28.64 -7.77
CA LYS A 909 32.47 -28.28 -8.46
C LYS A 909 32.54 -26.80 -8.88
N PRO A 910 31.58 -26.25 -9.66
CA PRO A 910 31.58 -24.84 -9.99
C PRO A 910 31.41 -23.97 -8.75
N PHE A 911 30.60 -24.39 -7.75
CA PHE A 911 30.51 -23.69 -6.47
C PHE A 911 31.88 -23.50 -5.83
N ALA A 912 32.64 -24.59 -5.74
CA ALA A 912 33.94 -24.58 -5.08
C ALA A 912 34.96 -23.70 -5.77
N HIS A 913 34.99 -23.75 -7.09
CA HIS A 913 35.84 -22.88 -7.89
C HIS A 913 35.47 -21.39 -7.75
N GLN A 914 34.17 -21.07 -7.74
CA GLN A 914 33.68 -19.71 -7.58
C GLN A 914 34.01 -19.14 -6.21
N MET A 915 33.79 -19.92 -5.14
CA MET A 915 34.15 -19.55 -3.77
C MET A 915 35.66 -19.40 -3.59
N PHE A 916 36.46 -20.31 -4.16
CA PHE A 916 37.92 -20.22 -4.14
C PHE A 916 38.41 -18.93 -4.78
N LYS A 917 37.94 -18.61 -6.00
CA LYS A 917 38.31 -17.37 -6.71
C LYS A 917 37.93 -16.11 -5.93
N ALA A 918 36.78 -16.13 -5.26
CA ALA A 918 36.29 -14.99 -4.48
C ALA A 918 37.13 -14.76 -3.21
N TRP A 919 37.53 -15.83 -2.52
CA TRP A 919 38.11 -15.73 -1.17
C TRP A 919 39.63 -15.94 -1.11
N GLU A 920 40.26 -16.59 -2.09
CA GLU A 920 41.72 -16.78 -2.12
C GLU A 920 42.50 -15.45 -2.00
N PRO A 921 42.13 -14.36 -2.71
CA PRO A 921 42.87 -13.11 -2.63
C PRO A 921 42.84 -12.46 -1.25
N LEU A 922 41.83 -12.78 -0.44
CA LEU A 922 41.57 -12.16 0.86
C LEU A 922 42.02 -13.05 2.02
N LEU A 923 41.84 -14.37 1.91
CA LEU A 923 42.10 -15.33 2.98
C LEU A 923 43.34 -16.20 2.75
N GLY A 924 43.91 -16.19 1.54
CA GLY A 924 45.07 -17.02 1.18
C GLY A 924 44.75 -18.51 1.27
N LEU A 925 43.71 -18.95 0.55
CA LEU A 925 43.19 -20.32 0.58
C LEU A 925 43.98 -21.25 -0.34
N SER A 926 44.14 -22.52 0.04
CA SER A 926 44.50 -23.58 -0.93
C SER A 926 43.23 -24.20 -1.50
N LEU A 927 43.31 -24.88 -2.65
CA LEU A 927 42.14 -25.55 -3.23
C LEU A 927 41.59 -26.61 -2.27
N GLU A 928 42.45 -27.43 -1.69
CA GLU A 928 42.06 -28.48 -0.74
C GLU A 928 41.45 -27.90 0.55
N GLU A 929 42.00 -26.80 1.07
CA GLU A 929 41.45 -26.10 2.23
C GLU A 929 40.06 -25.52 1.95
N ASN A 930 39.87 -24.94 0.77
CA ASN A 930 38.57 -24.44 0.31
C ASN A 930 37.53 -25.57 0.21
N ASP A 931 37.91 -26.71 -0.37
CA ASP A 931 37.00 -27.85 -0.53
C ASP A 931 36.55 -28.41 0.84
N ARG A 932 37.46 -28.54 1.81
CA ARG A 932 37.08 -28.94 3.18
C ARG A 932 36.14 -27.92 3.84
N ALA A 933 36.35 -26.63 3.62
CA ALA A 933 35.50 -25.57 4.16
C ALA A 933 34.10 -25.56 3.52
N ILE A 934 34.00 -25.92 2.24
CA ILE A 934 32.72 -26.07 1.54
C ILE A 934 31.91 -27.23 2.09
N GLU A 935 32.56 -28.38 2.34
CA GLU A 935 31.90 -29.52 2.97
C GLU A 935 31.38 -29.16 4.37
N ALA A 936 32.19 -28.45 5.18
CA ALA A 936 31.73 -27.93 6.47
C ALA A 936 30.53 -26.96 6.33
N GLY A 937 30.54 -26.12 5.29
CA GLY A 937 29.43 -25.23 4.93
C GLY A 937 28.13 -25.97 4.61
N PHE A 938 28.18 -26.96 3.72
CA PHE A 938 27.00 -27.73 3.32
C PHE A 938 26.49 -28.66 4.43
N ALA A 939 27.37 -29.20 5.28
CA ALA A 939 26.97 -29.94 6.47
C ALA A 939 26.15 -29.03 7.42
N ALA A 940 26.64 -27.82 7.70
CA ALA A 940 25.93 -26.88 8.56
C ALA A 940 24.57 -26.42 7.97
N LEU A 941 24.48 -26.30 6.65
CA LEU A 941 23.21 -26.03 5.97
C LEU A 941 22.22 -27.18 6.16
N LYS A 942 22.66 -28.43 5.94
CA LYS A 942 21.84 -29.64 6.13
C LYS A 942 21.37 -29.80 7.58
N ASP A 943 22.25 -29.53 8.54
CA ASP A 943 21.92 -29.61 9.98
C ASP A 943 20.83 -28.60 10.35
N TYR A 944 20.94 -27.37 9.83
CA TYR A 944 19.91 -26.35 10.02
C TYR A 944 18.57 -26.76 9.42
N GLU A 945 18.56 -27.23 8.16
CA GLU A 945 17.34 -27.67 7.48
C GLU A 945 16.67 -28.84 8.20
N THR A 946 17.46 -29.81 8.68
CA THR A 946 16.96 -30.96 9.44
C THR A 946 16.37 -30.53 10.78
N SER A 947 17.06 -29.64 11.51
CA SER A 947 16.60 -29.11 12.81
C SER A 947 15.27 -28.36 12.71
N ILE A 948 15.14 -27.45 11.74
CA ILE A 948 13.94 -26.63 11.61
C ILE A 948 12.73 -27.45 11.14
N ARG A 949 12.92 -28.39 10.19
CA ARG A 949 11.86 -29.30 9.72
C ARG A 949 11.43 -30.29 10.81
N GLY A 950 12.37 -30.82 11.60
CA GLY A 950 12.06 -31.73 12.71
C GLY A 950 11.17 -31.07 13.78
N ARG A 951 11.44 -29.82 14.16
CA ARG A 951 10.55 -29.08 15.07
C ARG A 951 9.20 -28.74 14.45
N ALA A 952 9.18 -28.40 13.16
CA ALA A 952 7.93 -28.17 12.43
C ALA A 952 7.04 -29.42 12.41
N ARG A 953 7.63 -30.61 12.18
CA ARG A 953 6.92 -31.90 12.23
C ARG A 953 6.22 -32.13 13.57
N GLN A 954 6.90 -31.88 14.68
CA GLN A 954 6.31 -32.05 16.03
C GLN A 954 5.04 -31.22 16.23
N VAL A 955 5.02 -29.99 15.70
CA VAL A 955 3.86 -29.11 15.80
C VAL A 955 2.75 -29.56 14.85
N LEU A 956 3.08 -30.05 13.65
CA LEU A 956 2.08 -30.64 12.74
C LEU A 956 1.37 -31.83 13.40
N ASP A 957 2.12 -32.75 14.01
CA ASP A 957 1.56 -33.91 14.72
C ASP A 957 0.72 -33.49 15.94
N GLN A 958 1.01 -32.34 16.55
CA GLN A 958 0.17 -31.76 17.61
C GLN A 958 -1.15 -31.20 17.06
N LEU A 959 -1.10 -30.47 15.94
CA LEU A 959 -2.29 -29.87 15.32
C LEU A 959 -3.34 -30.91 14.94
N GLU A 960 -2.91 -32.08 14.46
CA GLU A 960 -3.82 -33.17 14.11
C GLU A 960 -4.51 -33.78 15.32
N ARG A 961 -3.78 -33.93 16.43
CA ARG A 961 -4.30 -34.50 17.69
C ARG A 961 -5.28 -33.56 18.40
N GLU A 962 -5.11 -32.25 18.23
CA GLU A 962 -5.89 -31.23 18.94
C GLU A 962 -7.01 -30.59 18.07
N ASP A 963 -7.24 -31.08 16.85
CA ASP A 963 -8.20 -30.50 15.90
C ASP A 963 -7.99 -28.98 15.69
N ARG A 964 -6.72 -28.59 15.56
CA ARG A 964 -6.30 -27.20 15.35
C ARG A 964 -5.81 -27.00 13.91
N ILE A 965 -5.78 -25.75 13.48
CA ILE A 965 -5.35 -25.37 12.14
C ILE A 965 -3.97 -24.73 12.19
N GLY A 966 -3.11 -25.07 11.23
CA GLY A 966 -1.85 -24.37 10.96
C GLY A 966 -1.89 -23.67 9.60
N ILE A 967 -1.16 -22.57 9.46
CA ILE A 967 -1.09 -21.81 8.20
C ILE A 967 0.25 -22.08 7.52
N VAL A 968 0.22 -22.39 6.22
CA VAL A 968 1.43 -22.51 5.39
C VAL A 968 1.57 -21.27 4.52
N MET A 969 2.61 -20.47 4.79
CA MET A 969 3.02 -19.37 3.92
C MET A 969 3.60 -19.95 2.62
N LEU A 970 2.88 -19.76 1.51
CA LEU A 970 3.37 -20.05 0.16
C LEU A 970 4.03 -18.78 -0.40
N GLY A 971 5.32 -18.63 -0.12
CA GLY A 971 6.09 -17.44 -0.50
C GLY A 971 7.48 -17.78 -1.02
N ARG A 972 8.29 -16.76 -1.25
CA ARG A 972 9.74 -16.92 -1.45
C ARG A 972 10.50 -16.77 -0.14
N VAL A 973 11.69 -17.38 -0.06
CA VAL A 973 12.56 -17.35 1.14
C VAL A 973 12.85 -15.96 1.69
N TYR A 974 12.87 -14.92 0.85
CA TYR A 974 13.07 -13.55 1.32
C TYR A 974 11.88 -12.99 2.12
N HIS A 975 10.68 -13.57 2.04
CA HIS A 975 9.54 -13.22 2.91
C HIS A 975 9.73 -13.72 4.35
N HIS A 976 10.85 -14.36 4.67
CA HIS A 976 11.27 -14.55 6.06
C HIS A 976 11.74 -13.24 6.70
N ASP A 977 12.00 -12.18 5.92
CA ASP A 977 12.21 -10.85 6.47
C ASP A 977 10.88 -10.24 6.96
N PRO A 978 10.77 -9.85 8.25
CA PRO A 978 9.56 -9.24 8.80
C PRO A 978 9.18 -7.92 8.10
N GLY A 979 10.15 -7.20 7.50
CA GLY A 979 9.86 -6.02 6.71
C GLY A 979 9.20 -6.33 5.37
N LEU A 980 9.57 -7.44 4.71
CA LEU A 980 9.04 -7.88 3.41
C LEU A 980 7.70 -8.61 3.51
N ASN A 981 7.45 -9.31 4.62
CA ASN A 981 6.16 -9.96 4.87
C ASN A 981 5.18 -9.06 5.65
N HIS A 982 5.60 -7.83 5.98
CA HIS A 982 4.82 -6.83 6.72
C HIS A 982 4.29 -7.26 8.08
N GLU A 983 4.95 -8.23 8.72
CA GLU A 983 4.52 -8.85 9.98
C GLU A 983 3.13 -9.53 9.88
N ILE A 984 2.66 -9.86 8.67
CA ILE A 984 1.35 -10.51 8.45
C ILE A 984 1.26 -11.84 9.21
N LEU A 985 2.36 -12.59 9.24
CA LEU A 985 2.40 -13.91 9.87
C LEU A 985 2.34 -13.82 11.40
N GLU A 986 2.93 -12.76 11.96
CA GLU A 986 2.88 -12.43 13.38
C GLU A 986 1.45 -12.06 13.80
N GLU A 987 0.67 -11.38 12.96
CA GLU A 987 -0.74 -11.11 13.23
C GLU A 987 -1.57 -12.41 13.32
N PHE A 988 -1.33 -13.38 12.43
CA PHE A 988 -1.95 -14.71 12.56
C PHE A 988 -1.46 -15.48 13.78
N GLN A 989 -0.17 -15.33 14.14
CA GLN A 989 0.38 -15.94 15.34
C GLN A 989 -0.35 -15.48 16.60
N LYS A 990 -0.66 -14.17 16.70
CA LYS A 990 -1.43 -13.58 17.82
C LYS A 990 -2.85 -14.16 17.93
N LEU A 991 -3.42 -14.62 16.83
CA LEU A 991 -4.75 -15.23 16.78
C LEU A 991 -4.74 -16.74 17.05
N GLY A 992 -3.58 -17.32 17.37
CA GLY A 992 -3.45 -18.71 17.76
C GLY A 992 -3.21 -19.68 16.59
N TYR A 993 -2.63 -19.23 15.49
CA TYR A 993 -2.24 -20.09 14.38
C TYR A 993 -0.72 -20.33 14.37
N PRO A 994 -0.24 -21.59 14.48
CA PRO A 994 1.13 -21.91 14.12
C PRO A 994 1.37 -21.66 12.63
N ILE A 995 2.54 -21.12 12.30
CA ILE A 995 2.87 -20.70 10.92
C ILE A 995 4.04 -21.54 10.40
N PHE A 996 3.88 -22.07 9.19
CA PHE A 996 4.87 -22.83 8.43
C PHE A 996 5.21 -22.11 7.12
N SER A 997 6.28 -22.52 6.46
CA SER A 997 6.57 -22.20 5.06
C SER A 997 7.06 -23.42 4.29
N GLN A 998 7.14 -23.30 2.96
CA GLN A 998 7.69 -24.36 2.09
C GLN A 998 9.08 -24.88 2.53
N ASN A 999 9.87 -24.05 3.22
CA ASN A 999 11.20 -24.42 3.71
C ASN A 999 11.19 -25.21 5.03
N THR A 1000 10.05 -25.24 5.72
CA THR A 1000 9.90 -25.83 7.06
C THR A 1000 9.02 -27.09 7.06
N LEU A 1001 8.27 -27.34 5.99
CA LEU A 1001 7.44 -28.54 5.87
C LEU A 1001 8.29 -29.83 5.99
N PRO A 1002 7.80 -30.89 6.63
CA PRO A 1002 8.55 -32.15 6.73
C PRO A 1002 8.77 -32.79 5.36
N LEU A 1003 9.89 -33.53 5.25
CA LEU A 1003 10.24 -34.35 4.09
C LEU A 1003 10.39 -35.84 4.47
N ASP A 1004 9.97 -36.19 5.67
CA ASP A 1004 10.04 -37.56 6.20
C ASP A 1004 9.20 -38.52 5.35
N GLU A 1005 9.73 -39.71 5.07
CA GLU A 1005 9.11 -40.67 4.16
C GLU A 1005 7.71 -41.11 4.63
N ASP A 1006 7.49 -41.22 5.94
CA ASP A 1006 6.19 -41.61 6.52
C ASP A 1006 5.11 -40.55 6.26
N MET A 1007 5.44 -39.27 6.41
CA MET A 1007 4.52 -38.16 6.13
C MET A 1007 4.23 -38.06 4.64
N LEU A 1008 5.26 -38.21 3.80
CA LEU A 1008 5.11 -38.17 2.36
C LEU A 1008 4.25 -39.34 1.85
N ASP A 1009 4.43 -40.55 2.37
CA ASP A 1009 3.58 -41.71 2.03
C ASP A 1009 2.15 -41.52 2.54
N ARG A 1010 1.96 -40.96 3.75
CA ARG A 1010 0.62 -40.70 4.28
C ARG A 1010 -0.18 -39.70 3.43
N LEU A 1011 0.48 -38.65 2.92
CA LEU A 1011 -0.19 -37.60 2.15
C LEU A 1011 -0.31 -37.92 0.66
N PHE A 1012 0.69 -38.59 0.06
CA PHE A 1012 0.78 -38.79 -1.38
C PHE A 1012 0.76 -40.27 -1.81
N GLY A 1013 0.94 -41.21 -0.88
CA GLY A 1013 1.25 -42.60 -1.18
C GLY A 1013 0.16 -43.31 -1.98
N GLU A 1014 -1.11 -42.98 -1.76
CA GLU A 1014 -2.22 -43.54 -2.56
C GLU A 1014 -2.10 -43.15 -4.03
N GLU A 1015 -1.88 -41.86 -4.33
CA GLU A 1015 -1.72 -41.34 -5.69
C GLU A 1015 -0.43 -41.84 -6.34
N VAL A 1016 0.64 -42.02 -5.57
CA VAL A 1016 1.90 -42.61 -6.02
C VAL A 1016 1.70 -44.08 -6.40
N ARG A 1017 1.03 -44.87 -5.55
CA ARG A 1017 0.71 -46.29 -5.83
C ARG A 1017 -0.26 -46.44 -7.00
N ALA A 1018 -1.19 -45.50 -7.18
CA ALA A 1018 -2.10 -45.44 -8.33
C ALA A 1018 -1.43 -44.98 -9.63
N GLY A 1019 -0.16 -44.51 -9.58
CA GLY A 1019 0.57 -44.02 -10.75
C GLY A 1019 0.11 -42.66 -11.27
N LEU A 1020 -0.67 -41.91 -10.49
CA LEU A 1020 -1.13 -40.56 -10.84
C LEU A 1020 0.01 -39.54 -10.73
N VAL A 1021 0.88 -39.71 -9.75
CA VAL A 1021 2.12 -38.94 -9.56
C VAL A 1021 3.28 -39.91 -9.39
N SER A 1022 4.47 -39.54 -9.87
CA SER A 1022 5.59 -40.49 -9.85
C SER A 1022 6.33 -40.55 -8.51
N HIS A 1023 6.23 -39.49 -7.70
CA HIS A 1023 6.78 -39.41 -6.35
C HIS A 1023 6.12 -38.24 -5.60
N ALA A 1024 6.12 -38.25 -4.26
CA ALA A 1024 5.61 -37.16 -3.43
C ALA A 1024 6.34 -35.80 -3.60
N LEU A 1025 7.53 -35.83 -4.22
CA LEU A 1025 8.38 -34.65 -4.50
C LEU A 1025 8.36 -34.25 -5.98
N ASP A 1026 7.47 -34.88 -6.76
CA ASP A 1026 7.23 -34.56 -8.17
C ASP A 1026 6.10 -33.53 -8.29
N ILE A 1027 6.30 -32.54 -9.16
CA ILE A 1027 5.33 -31.49 -9.49
C ILE A 1027 4.99 -31.43 -10.98
N ASN A 1028 5.54 -32.33 -11.79
CA ASN A 1028 5.42 -32.29 -13.24
C ASN A 1028 3.97 -32.57 -13.73
N ASP A 1029 3.16 -33.17 -12.87
CA ASP A 1029 1.71 -33.37 -13.07
C ASP A 1029 0.95 -32.03 -13.18
N VAL A 1030 1.37 -31.01 -12.41
CA VAL A 1030 0.69 -29.71 -12.35
C VAL A 1030 1.54 -28.55 -12.92
N TRP A 1031 2.86 -28.72 -13.00
CA TRP A 1031 3.78 -27.66 -13.39
C TRP A 1031 4.98 -28.18 -14.21
N LYS A 1032 4.79 -28.27 -15.53
CA LYS A 1032 5.81 -28.75 -16.48
C LYS A 1032 6.96 -27.76 -16.70
N ASN A 1033 6.69 -26.45 -16.57
CA ASN A 1033 7.65 -25.37 -16.81
C ASN A 1033 8.47 -25.03 -15.55
N SER A 1034 9.04 -26.06 -14.90
CA SER A 1034 9.65 -25.98 -13.58
C SER A 1034 11.10 -25.46 -13.60
N TYR A 1035 11.34 -24.27 -14.17
CA TYR A 1035 12.67 -23.67 -14.31
C TYR A 1035 13.20 -22.95 -13.04
N SER A 1036 12.31 -22.36 -12.25
CA SER A 1036 12.69 -21.53 -11.09
C SER A 1036 12.50 -22.28 -9.77
N CYS A 1037 13.57 -22.38 -8.96
CA CYS A 1037 13.55 -23.15 -7.72
C CYS A 1037 12.48 -22.67 -6.72
N SER A 1038 12.36 -21.36 -6.47
CA SER A 1038 11.36 -20.87 -5.52
C SER A 1038 9.93 -21.08 -6.00
N THR A 1039 9.69 -20.97 -7.31
CA THR A 1039 8.38 -21.27 -7.92
C THR A 1039 8.04 -22.75 -7.73
N ASN A 1040 9.00 -23.64 -8.01
CA ASN A 1040 8.82 -25.08 -7.84
C ASN A 1040 8.50 -25.45 -6.38
N HIS A 1041 9.20 -24.85 -5.41
CA HIS A 1041 8.93 -25.07 -3.99
C HIS A 1041 7.55 -24.58 -3.56
N LYS A 1042 7.09 -23.43 -4.06
CA LYS A 1042 5.73 -22.93 -3.80
C LYS A 1042 4.67 -23.92 -4.32
N VAL A 1043 4.83 -24.43 -5.54
CA VAL A 1043 3.89 -25.40 -6.14
C VAL A 1043 3.87 -26.71 -5.33
N TRP A 1044 5.04 -27.24 -4.95
CA TRP A 1044 5.10 -28.44 -4.12
C TRP A 1044 4.44 -28.24 -2.75
N ALA A 1045 4.71 -27.12 -2.08
CA ALA A 1045 4.10 -26.80 -0.79
C ALA A 1045 2.57 -26.63 -0.90
N ALA A 1046 2.06 -26.14 -2.04
CA ALA A 1046 0.63 -26.13 -2.30
C ALA A 1046 0.06 -27.56 -2.38
N LYS A 1047 0.73 -28.48 -3.09
CA LYS A 1047 0.33 -29.89 -3.14
C LYS A 1047 0.32 -30.55 -1.76
N PHE A 1048 1.34 -30.28 -0.94
CA PHE A 1048 1.43 -30.76 0.44
C PHE A 1048 0.26 -30.23 1.29
N THR A 1049 0.03 -28.91 1.23
CA THR A 1049 -1.01 -28.24 2.02
C THR A 1049 -2.41 -28.74 1.65
N ALA A 1050 -2.70 -28.90 0.35
CA ALA A 1050 -3.97 -29.43 -0.14
C ALA A 1050 -4.32 -30.84 0.37
N ARG A 1051 -3.30 -31.63 0.74
CA ARG A 1051 -3.49 -33.03 1.20
C ARG A 1051 -3.55 -33.14 2.72
N HIS A 1052 -3.14 -32.12 3.45
CA HIS A 1052 -3.05 -32.18 4.90
C HIS A 1052 -4.34 -31.69 5.57
N PRO A 1053 -4.99 -32.48 6.45
CA PRO A 1053 -6.34 -32.18 6.96
C PRO A 1053 -6.42 -30.92 7.84
N ASN A 1054 -5.30 -30.52 8.44
CA ASN A 1054 -5.21 -29.43 9.41
C ASN A 1054 -4.40 -28.21 8.91
N LEU A 1055 -4.03 -28.16 7.62
CA LEU A 1055 -3.28 -27.03 7.07
C LEU A 1055 -4.12 -26.20 6.11
N VAL A 1056 -3.87 -24.89 6.12
CA VAL A 1056 -4.46 -23.93 5.17
C VAL A 1056 -3.36 -23.14 4.47
N ALA A 1057 -3.63 -22.72 3.24
CA ALA A 1057 -2.64 -22.03 2.43
C ALA A 1057 -2.81 -20.51 2.49
N LEU A 1058 -1.70 -19.81 2.76
CA LEU A 1058 -1.59 -18.36 2.66
C LEU A 1058 -0.51 -17.98 1.64
N GLU A 1059 -0.90 -17.64 0.42
CA GLU A 1059 0.05 -17.20 -0.60
C GLU A 1059 0.55 -15.78 -0.34
N MET A 1060 1.86 -15.55 -0.45
CA MET A 1060 2.47 -14.22 -0.43
C MET A 1060 3.27 -13.96 -1.70
N SER A 1061 3.16 -12.74 -2.22
CA SER A 1061 3.92 -12.26 -3.38
C SER A 1061 4.20 -10.77 -3.26
N SER A 1062 5.39 -10.35 -3.70
CA SER A 1062 5.79 -8.94 -3.70
C SER A 1062 5.47 -8.25 -5.03
N PHE A 1063 5.32 -6.93 -4.98
CA PHE A 1063 5.05 -6.10 -6.16
C PHE A 1063 6.11 -6.29 -7.25
N LYS A 1064 5.65 -6.35 -8.51
CA LYS A 1064 6.45 -6.65 -9.73
C LYS A 1064 7.13 -8.02 -9.73
N CYS A 1065 6.59 -9.02 -9.01
CA CYS A 1065 7.11 -10.39 -9.10
C CYS A 1065 6.64 -11.13 -10.37
N GLY A 1066 7.45 -11.07 -11.43
CA GLY A 1066 7.11 -11.71 -12.72
C GLY A 1066 7.07 -13.25 -12.70
N HIS A 1067 7.78 -13.92 -11.78
CA HIS A 1067 7.85 -15.39 -11.71
C HIS A 1067 6.71 -16.03 -10.90
N ASP A 1068 6.02 -15.24 -10.06
CA ASP A 1068 4.86 -15.72 -9.30
C ASP A 1068 3.58 -15.63 -10.14
N ALA A 1069 3.48 -14.65 -11.04
CA ALA A 1069 2.29 -14.43 -11.87
C ALA A 1069 1.82 -15.69 -12.66
N PRO A 1070 2.70 -16.49 -13.30
CA PRO A 1070 2.27 -17.67 -14.03
C PRO A 1070 1.73 -18.83 -13.16
N ILE A 1071 2.07 -18.86 -11.86
CA ILE A 1071 1.69 -19.98 -10.97
C ILE A 1071 0.51 -19.67 -10.06
N TYR A 1072 -0.03 -18.44 -10.07
CA TYR A 1072 -1.19 -18.09 -9.24
C TYR A 1072 -2.37 -19.03 -9.48
N GLY A 1073 -2.78 -19.22 -10.74
CA GLY A 1073 -3.88 -20.11 -11.09
C GLY A 1073 -3.56 -21.59 -10.83
N VAL A 1074 -2.29 -21.98 -10.85
CA VAL A 1074 -1.85 -23.37 -10.58
C VAL A 1074 -1.96 -23.66 -9.08
N ILE A 1075 -1.40 -22.79 -8.22
CA ILE A 1075 -1.48 -22.93 -6.76
C ILE A 1075 -2.93 -22.91 -6.31
N GLU A 1076 -3.71 -21.94 -6.79
CA GLU A 1076 -5.13 -21.81 -6.49
C GLU A 1076 -5.91 -23.07 -6.90
N GLY A 1077 -5.71 -23.56 -8.13
CA GLY A 1077 -6.37 -24.79 -8.60
C GLY A 1077 -6.02 -26.03 -7.76
N ILE A 1078 -4.76 -26.16 -7.30
CA ILE A 1078 -4.34 -27.26 -6.43
C ILE A 1078 -5.07 -27.21 -5.08
N ILE A 1079 -5.11 -26.05 -4.44
CA ILE A 1079 -5.69 -25.91 -3.10
C ILE A 1079 -7.22 -26.02 -3.16
N GLU A 1080 -7.87 -25.34 -4.11
CA GLU A 1080 -9.34 -25.28 -4.17
C GLU A 1080 -9.98 -26.63 -4.47
N GLN A 1081 -9.38 -27.47 -5.32
CA GLN A 1081 -9.89 -28.81 -5.62
C GLN A 1081 -9.92 -29.72 -4.38
N SER A 1082 -9.12 -29.43 -3.35
CA SER A 1082 -9.15 -30.18 -2.08
C SER A 1082 -10.23 -29.69 -1.10
N GLY A 1083 -10.87 -28.55 -1.36
CA GLY A 1083 -11.77 -27.89 -0.41
C GLY A 1083 -11.05 -27.20 0.77
N THR A 1084 -9.72 -27.14 0.74
CA THR A 1084 -8.88 -26.43 1.71
C THR A 1084 -9.00 -24.90 1.50
N PRO A 1085 -9.16 -24.09 2.56
CA PRO A 1085 -9.13 -22.64 2.44
C PRO A 1085 -7.83 -22.12 1.84
N TYR A 1086 -7.98 -21.18 0.90
CA TYR A 1086 -6.90 -20.50 0.21
C TYR A 1086 -7.05 -19.00 0.35
N PHE A 1087 -6.01 -18.31 0.81
CA PHE A 1087 -5.97 -16.85 0.89
C PHE A 1087 -4.66 -16.33 0.31
N SER A 1088 -4.62 -15.07 -0.14
CA SER A 1088 -3.40 -14.50 -0.73
C SER A 1088 -3.15 -13.03 -0.39
N PHE A 1089 -1.91 -12.69 -0.05
CA PHE A 1089 -1.38 -11.34 0.04
C PHE A 1089 -0.42 -11.10 -1.12
N LYS A 1090 -0.98 -10.61 -2.24
CA LYS A 1090 -0.23 -10.28 -3.46
C LYS A 1090 0.15 -8.81 -3.47
N ASP A 1091 1.19 -8.48 -4.22
CA ASP A 1091 1.67 -7.13 -4.48
C ASP A 1091 2.15 -6.36 -3.24
N LEU A 1092 2.79 -7.06 -2.30
CA LEU A 1092 3.46 -6.43 -1.16
C LEU A 1092 4.59 -5.52 -1.63
N ASP A 1093 4.58 -4.26 -1.23
CA ASP A 1093 5.54 -3.23 -1.64
C ASP A 1093 6.14 -2.49 -0.42
N GLU A 1094 6.88 -1.41 -0.63
CA GLU A 1094 7.45 -0.64 0.49
C GLU A 1094 6.40 0.04 1.39
N ASN A 1095 5.15 0.13 0.95
CA ASN A 1095 4.07 0.68 1.73
C ASN A 1095 3.52 -0.44 2.61
N LYS A 1096 3.57 -0.25 3.93
CA LYS A 1096 3.00 -1.18 4.91
C LYS A 1096 1.65 -0.64 5.41
N PRO A 1097 0.52 -0.94 4.74
CA PRO A 1097 -0.80 -0.47 5.17
C PRO A 1097 -1.32 -1.34 6.32
N SER A 1098 -0.73 -1.20 7.52
CA SER A 1098 -1.02 -2.06 8.68
C SER A 1098 -2.52 -2.18 9.01
N GLY A 1099 -3.29 -1.10 8.86
CA GLY A 1099 -4.73 -1.13 9.09
C GLY A 1099 -5.49 -2.04 8.13
N SER A 1100 -5.19 -1.96 6.82
CA SER A 1100 -5.78 -2.85 5.81
C SER A 1100 -5.38 -4.29 6.08
N ILE A 1101 -4.09 -4.54 6.34
CA ILE A 1101 -3.58 -5.88 6.68
C ILE A 1101 -4.34 -6.49 7.86
N ARG A 1102 -4.55 -5.73 8.95
CA ARG A 1102 -5.28 -6.20 10.14
C ARG A 1102 -6.71 -6.61 9.80
N ILE A 1103 -7.43 -5.81 9.01
CA ILE A 1103 -8.79 -6.12 8.53
C ILE A 1103 -8.81 -7.43 7.72
N ARG A 1104 -7.80 -7.64 6.84
CA ARG A 1104 -7.71 -8.90 6.07
C ARG A 1104 -7.46 -10.10 6.98
N VAL A 1105 -6.55 -9.97 7.94
CA VAL A 1105 -6.25 -11.03 8.92
C VAL A 1105 -7.48 -11.38 9.76
N GLU A 1106 -8.21 -10.39 10.28
CA GLU A 1106 -9.46 -10.60 11.03
C GLU A 1106 -10.55 -11.28 10.18
N THR A 1107 -10.67 -10.89 8.91
CA THR A 1107 -11.60 -11.54 7.97
C THR A 1107 -11.24 -13.01 7.78
N ILE A 1108 -9.95 -13.31 7.56
CA ILE A 1108 -9.45 -14.67 7.37
C ILE A 1108 -9.65 -15.50 8.65
N ASP A 1109 -9.36 -14.95 9.84
CA ASP A 1109 -9.60 -15.62 11.12
C ASP A 1109 -11.07 -16.02 11.29
N TYR A 1110 -12.01 -15.13 10.98
CA TYR A 1110 -13.44 -15.47 11.03
C TYR A 1110 -13.76 -16.71 10.18
N PHE A 1111 -13.27 -16.77 8.94
CA PHE A 1111 -13.50 -17.93 8.06
C PHE A 1111 -12.74 -19.17 8.52
N LEU A 1112 -11.54 -19.04 9.07
CA LEU A 1112 -10.77 -20.16 9.62
C LEU A 1112 -11.45 -20.75 10.85
N ARG A 1113 -12.06 -19.94 11.72
CA ARG A 1113 -12.89 -20.42 12.85
C ARG A 1113 -14.09 -21.22 12.36
N ARG A 1114 -14.84 -20.71 11.38
CA ARG A 1114 -15.96 -21.44 10.76
C ARG A 1114 -15.52 -22.72 10.06
N TYR A 1115 -14.36 -22.70 9.41
CA TYR A 1115 -13.78 -23.88 8.78
C TYR A 1115 -13.40 -24.93 9.84
N ARG A 1116 -12.81 -24.52 10.97
CA ARG A 1116 -12.53 -25.40 12.11
C ARG A 1116 -13.79 -26.05 12.67
N GLU A 1117 -14.86 -25.28 12.89
CA GLU A 1117 -16.17 -25.81 13.31
C GLU A 1117 -16.68 -26.88 12.32
N THR A 1118 -16.52 -26.63 11.02
CA THR A 1118 -16.89 -27.58 9.96
C THR A 1118 -16.05 -28.86 10.02
N ILE A 1119 -14.73 -28.74 10.21
CA ILE A 1119 -13.83 -29.89 10.34
C ILE A 1119 -14.22 -30.75 11.55
N ILE A 1120 -14.43 -30.13 12.71
CA ILE A 1120 -14.81 -30.82 13.94
C ILE A 1120 -16.14 -31.54 13.76
N ALA A 1121 -17.14 -30.87 13.18
CA ALA A 1121 -18.44 -31.48 12.89
C ALA A 1121 -18.31 -32.66 11.93
N ARG A 1122 -17.55 -32.52 10.84
CA ARG A 1122 -17.32 -33.60 9.86
C ARG A 1122 -16.59 -34.78 10.48
N ARG A 1123 -15.55 -34.53 11.28
CA ARG A 1123 -14.77 -35.59 11.96
C ARG A 1123 -15.65 -36.33 12.98
N LYS A 1124 -16.50 -35.63 13.73
CA LYS A 1124 -17.50 -36.25 14.61
C LYS A 1124 -18.44 -37.16 13.81
N SER A 1125 -18.99 -36.68 12.69
CA SER A 1125 -19.84 -37.50 11.82
C SER A 1125 -19.12 -38.72 11.25
N VAL A 1126 -17.86 -38.60 10.84
CA VAL A 1126 -17.05 -39.73 10.33
C VAL A 1126 -16.82 -40.75 11.45
N ASN A 1127 -16.42 -40.31 12.64
CA ASN A 1127 -16.22 -41.20 13.79
C ASN A 1127 -17.52 -41.91 14.18
N ASP A 1128 -18.66 -41.20 14.14
CA ASP A 1128 -19.97 -41.79 14.41
C ASP A 1128 -20.32 -42.87 13.36
N ILE A 1129 -20.02 -42.63 12.08
CA ILE A 1129 -20.20 -43.61 10.99
C ILE A 1129 -19.27 -44.81 11.15
N GLU A 1130 -18.00 -44.60 11.48
CA GLU A 1130 -17.03 -45.70 11.71
C GLU A 1130 -17.43 -46.55 12.92
N ALA A 1131 -17.90 -45.93 14.00
CA ALA A 1131 -18.42 -46.64 15.16
C ALA A 1131 -19.66 -47.48 14.80
N GLN A 1132 -20.56 -46.93 13.96
CA GLN A 1132 -21.72 -47.68 13.44
C GLN A 1132 -21.30 -48.85 12.55
N LEU A 1133 -20.33 -48.65 11.65
CA LEU A 1133 -19.79 -49.71 10.79
C LEU A 1133 -19.11 -50.82 11.58
N ALA A 1134 -18.30 -50.49 12.58
CA ALA A 1134 -17.65 -51.46 13.46
C ALA A 1134 -18.68 -52.26 14.29
N ALA A 1135 -19.72 -51.59 14.80
CA ALA A 1135 -20.81 -52.25 15.49
C ALA A 1135 -21.59 -53.21 14.57
N TYR A 1136 -21.85 -52.79 13.33
CA TYR A 1136 -22.51 -53.61 12.31
C TYR A 1136 -21.64 -54.82 11.89
N GLU A 1137 -20.33 -54.63 11.69
CA GLU A 1137 -19.40 -55.72 11.40
C GLU A 1137 -19.35 -56.74 12.56
N HIS A 1138 -19.31 -56.26 13.81
CA HIS A 1138 -19.34 -57.12 14.97
C HIS A 1138 -20.67 -57.90 15.08
N GLN A 1139 -21.81 -57.26 14.74
CA GLN A 1139 -23.10 -57.94 14.66
C GLN A 1139 -23.08 -59.05 13.61
N LEU A 1140 -22.62 -58.77 12.40
CA LEU A 1140 -22.52 -59.77 11.32
C LEU A 1140 -21.61 -60.95 11.71
N ARG A 1141 -20.46 -60.67 12.35
CA ARG A 1141 -19.56 -61.73 12.85
C ARG A 1141 -20.23 -62.60 13.93
N ARG A 1142 -21.06 -62.01 14.81
CA ARG A 1142 -21.84 -62.78 15.80
C ARG A 1142 -22.92 -63.63 15.17
N GLU A 1143 -23.66 -63.09 14.20
CA GLU A 1143 -24.70 -63.82 13.47
C GLU A 1143 -24.10 -64.99 12.67
N MET A 1144 -22.97 -64.78 12.00
CA MET A 1144 -22.22 -65.85 11.32
C MET A 1144 -21.71 -66.92 12.28
N SER A 1145 -21.21 -66.53 13.46
CA SER A 1145 -20.75 -67.47 14.48
C SER A 1145 -21.90 -68.29 15.08
N ALA A 1146 -23.06 -67.67 15.31
CA ALA A 1146 -24.26 -68.36 15.78
C ALA A 1146 -24.83 -69.34 14.74
N GLN A 1147 -24.84 -68.95 13.45
CA GLN A 1147 -25.17 -69.88 12.36
C GLN A 1147 -24.18 -71.03 12.26
N SER A 1148 -22.88 -70.77 12.42
CA SER A 1148 -21.85 -71.82 12.39
C SER A 1148 -21.97 -72.80 13.56
N GLN A 1149 -22.38 -72.33 14.75
CA GLN A 1149 -22.65 -73.17 15.91
C GLN A 1149 -23.95 -73.98 15.77
N ALA A 1150 -24.98 -73.42 15.15
CA ALA A 1150 -26.22 -74.14 14.85
C ALA A 1150 -25.98 -75.28 13.83
N VAL A 1151 -25.16 -75.03 12.80
CA VAL A 1151 -24.79 -76.04 11.79
C VAL A 1151 -23.84 -77.13 12.34
N ALA A 1152 -23.14 -76.87 13.45
CA ALA A 1152 -22.30 -77.86 14.12
C ALA A 1152 -23.04 -78.65 15.22
N ALA A 1153 -24.26 -78.25 15.57
CA ALA A 1153 -25.11 -78.90 16.57
C ALA A 1153 -26.20 -79.80 15.96
N ASP A 1154 -26.52 -79.60 14.68
CA ASP A 1154 -27.18 -80.57 13.79
C ASP A 1154 -26.15 -81.57 13.21
#